data_AF-A0A2T1LZW5-F1
#
_entry.id   AF-A0A2T1LZW5-F1
#
_cell.length_a   1.000
_cell.length_b   1.000
_cell.length_c   1.000
_cell.angle_alpha   90.00
_cell.angle_beta   90.00
_cell.angle_gamma   90.00
#
_symmetry.space_group_name_H-M   'P 1'
#
loop_
_entity.id
_entity.type
_entity.pdbx_description
1 polymer ?
#
loop_
_entity_poly.entity_id
_entity_poly.type
_entity_poly.pdbx_seq_one_letter_code
_entity_poly.pdbx_strand_id
1 'polypeptide(L)'
;MNANRKNNQTLLVENQKIEFVPRDKTQSTTPIVNQTESVNSLPWWSKLSIRTKAILLAIAIGTLPVLTIGGLSYNLSSNAMDEIITSAKPKQVEPLQNRANILKNQLLWLFLLGTGVSSGLLIAIALYLAKRLTNPLQQASETCQQLSDGNLEARLNLMGEDELAILGSNINQMAERIQKLVQDQKGEIHLNQTFGKFARIKTIDEQTKLLTSLLAEIREALNVDRVVVYRFNPDWSGYVAAEALRSPWQSALSERIGDACIPSDLITAYRRGRVKATNNVYQSGFHPEHIELMKRLDIQANLVTPIIQSGNLFGILVAHHCANVHEWQSHEIDFLTNQANQLGIAMTGSLLEQVQISAENDRQENENRQKELLALLSNIEGAAQGDLTVRADITAGEIGIVADFFNAIVENLREIVQQVKSSAEKVNYSIGEKQQAIGELASEASKQAEVIQQSVLFGEQMTISSRKIANKARKASQVAKIASDTAQKSGTMIEKTVANNQQLRSTVAETAKKMKRLGESSQQISKVVSLINQIALKTNLLAVNASIEAARAGEEGRGFAIVAEEVGQLAAQSTSATKEVEQIVDAILLETNEVIKAMEVGTTQVVEESRLVEETKQSLEKILGIAQQIDVLFYAISQETESQNETAQKITQLMHDIAQISQETATSSQEMSNSLEATVAIAQDLQASVSQFKVSG
;
A
#
# COMPACT_ATOMS: atom_id res chain seq x y z
N MET A 1 1.36 -24.38 -85.71
CA MET A 1 2.07 -25.56 -86.25
C MET A 1 3.26 -25.88 -85.35
N ASN A 2 3.49 -27.18 -85.12
CA ASN A 2 4.61 -27.88 -84.45
C ASN A 2 5.95 -27.10 -84.33
N ALA A 3 6.59 -27.04 -83.15
CA ALA A 3 7.58 -28.00 -82.59
C ALA A 3 9.01 -27.85 -83.18
N ASN A 4 10.14 -28.33 -82.63
CA ASN A 4 10.41 -29.22 -81.50
C ASN A 4 11.86 -29.00 -80.92
N ARG A 5 12.21 -29.70 -79.83
CA ARG A 5 13.50 -29.68 -79.07
C ARG A 5 14.78 -30.14 -79.81
N LYS A 6 15.95 -29.69 -79.32
CA LYS A 6 17.30 -30.34 -79.22
C LYS A 6 18.33 -29.34 -78.60
N ASN A 7 19.45 -29.70 -77.92
CA ASN A 7 19.82 -30.95 -77.22
C ASN A 7 20.95 -30.74 -76.16
N ASN A 8 20.79 -31.30 -74.94
CA ASN A 8 21.75 -31.93 -74.00
C ASN A 8 23.28 -31.63 -73.91
N GLN A 9 23.72 -31.55 -72.63
CA GLN A 9 24.94 -32.14 -71.98
C GLN A 9 26.35 -31.48 -72.01
N THR A 10 26.72 -30.93 -70.84
CA THR A 10 27.85 -31.31 -69.94
C THR A 10 29.31 -31.36 -70.43
N LEU A 11 30.21 -30.61 -69.76
CA LEU A 11 31.44 -31.13 -69.11
C LEU A 11 32.17 -30.08 -68.23
N LEU A 12 32.82 -30.55 -67.16
CA LEU A 12 33.67 -29.81 -66.20
C LEU A 12 35.16 -30.05 -66.51
N VAL A 13 36.04 -29.06 -66.28
CA VAL A 13 37.44 -29.25 -65.78
C VAL A 13 37.85 -28.01 -64.95
N GLU A 14 38.81 -28.20 -64.04
CA GLU A 14 39.16 -27.41 -62.86
C GLU A 14 40.57 -26.74 -62.95
N ASN A 15 41.01 -26.05 -61.88
CA ASN A 15 42.39 -25.61 -61.55
C ASN A 15 42.96 -24.34 -62.25
N GLN A 16 43.81 -23.49 -61.64
CA GLN A 16 44.30 -23.43 -60.25
C GLN A 16 44.79 -22.01 -59.82
N LYS A 17 44.48 -21.68 -58.56
CA LYS A 17 45.14 -20.81 -57.56
C LYS A 17 46.63 -20.40 -57.76
N ILE A 18 46.94 -19.13 -57.43
CA ILE A 18 48.19 -18.66 -56.75
C ILE A 18 47.77 -17.56 -55.73
N GLU A 19 48.56 -17.34 -54.66
CA GLU A 19 48.11 -16.86 -53.34
C GLU A 19 49.11 -15.88 -52.65
N PHE A 20 48.65 -15.21 -51.56
CA PHE A 20 49.31 -14.37 -50.51
C PHE A 20 49.36 -12.81 -50.71
N VAL A 21 48.93 -11.83 -49.85
CA VAL A 21 48.76 -11.60 -48.36
C VAL A 21 49.63 -10.36 -47.93
N PRO A 22 49.37 -9.52 -46.86
CA PRO A 22 48.15 -9.01 -46.17
C PRO A 22 48.19 -7.50 -45.70
N ARG A 23 47.10 -6.96 -45.06
CA ARG A 23 47.08 -6.34 -43.67
C ARG A 23 45.80 -5.54 -43.30
N ASP A 24 45.09 -6.05 -42.28
CA ASP A 24 44.62 -5.39 -41.02
C ASP A 24 43.95 -3.98 -41.03
N LYS A 25 42.67 -3.87 -40.60
CA LYS A 25 42.26 -3.25 -39.29
C LYS A 25 40.75 -3.09 -39.00
N THR A 26 40.41 -3.37 -37.73
CA THR A 26 39.34 -2.82 -36.86
C THR A 26 37.84 -2.95 -37.21
N GLN A 27 37.09 -3.53 -36.25
CA GLN A 27 35.63 -3.61 -36.18
C GLN A 27 35.01 -2.37 -35.49
N SER A 28 33.75 -2.09 -35.82
CA SER A 28 32.83 -1.31 -34.99
C SER A 28 31.43 -1.91 -35.15
N THR A 29 30.82 -2.37 -34.06
CA THR A 29 29.47 -2.94 -34.04
C THR A 29 28.67 -2.39 -32.87
N THR A 30 27.61 -1.66 -33.18
CA THR A 30 26.55 -1.26 -32.26
C THR A 30 25.76 -2.50 -31.78
N PRO A 31 25.32 -2.56 -30.50
CA PRO A 31 24.51 -3.68 -30.03
C PRO A 31 23.09 -3.61 -30.61
N ILE A 32 22.56 -4.79 -30.96
CA ILE A 32 21.19 -4.99 -31.46
C ILE A 32 20.27 -5.20 -30.26
N VAL A 33 19.12 -4.52 -30.24
CA VAL A 33 18.03 -4.78 -29.29
C VAL A 33 17.42 -6.15 -29.62
N ASN A 34 17.52 -7.10 -28.70
CA ASN A 34 17.04 -8.46 -28.91
C ASN A 34 15.85 -8.79 -27.99
N GLN A 35 14.70 -8.97 -28.64
CA GLN A 35 13.62 -9.93 -28.35
C GLN A 35 13.15 -10.11 -26.89
N THR A 36 11.88 -9.75 -26.67
CA THR A 36 11.04 -10.25 -25.59
C THR A 36 10.96 -11.78 -25.61
N GLU A 37 11.46 -12.46 -24.58
CA GLU A 37 11.17 -13.88 -24.37
C GLU A 37 9.70 -14.04 -23.95
N SER A 38 8.97 -14.93 -24.65
CA SER A 38 7.63 -15.32 -24.24
C SER A 38 7.70 -16.18 -22.98
N VAL A 39 7.11 -15.71 -21.88
CA VAL A 39 7.03 -16.47 -20.62
C VAL A 39 6.33 -17.81 -20.86
N ASN A 40 7.04 -18.91 -20.63
CA ASN A 40 6.50 -20.26 -20.79
C ASN A 40 5.32 -20.49 -19.84
N SER A 41 4.11 -20.64 -20.38
CA SER A 41 2.92 -20.95 -19.60
C SER A 41 3.06 -22.33 -18.93
N LEU A 42 3.04 -22.36 -17.59
CA LEU A 42 3.15 -23.59 -16.81
C LEU A 42 2.06 -24.61 -17.21
N PRO A 43 2.38 -25.88 -17.56
CA PRO A 43 1.42 -26.83 -18.14
C PRO A 43 0.19 -27.19 -17.27
N TRP A 44 0.30 -26.96 -15.96
CA TRP A 44 -0.79 -27.17 -15.00
C TRP A 44 -1.74 -25.96 -14.89
N TRP A 45 -1.28 -24.78 -15.33
CA TRP A 45 -2.00 -23.51 -15.19
C TRP A 45 -3.21 -23.44 -16.11
N SER A 46 -3.06 -23.89 -17.37
CA SER A 46 -4.14 -23.83 -18.38
C SER A 46 -5.41 -24.57 -17.96
N LYS A 47 -5.26 -25.72 -17.26
CA LYS A 47 -6.36 -26.59 -16.81
C LYS A 47 -7.16 -26.08 -15.61
N LEU A 48 -6.73 -25.00 -14.95
CA LEU A 48 -7.46 -24.43 -13.82
C LEU A 48 -8.65 -23.57 -14.28
N SER A 49 -9.75 -23.61 -13.53
CA SER A 49 -10.86 -22.69 -13.75
C SER A 49 -10.43 -21.25 -13.51
N ILE A 50 -11.11 -20.29 -14.14
CA ILE A 50 -10.84 -18.84 -14.01
C ILE A 50 -10.85 -18.43 -12.52
N ARG A 51 -11.78 -18.97 -11.74
CA ARG A 51 -11.87 -18.79 -10.29
C ARG A 51 -10.58 -19.22 -9.56
N THR A 52 -10.04 -20.41 -9.84
CA THR A 52 -8.84 -20.90 -9.16
C THR A 52 -7.58 -20.16 -9.61
N LYS A 53 -7.51 -19.76 -10.89
CA LYS A 53 -6.45 -18.88 -11.40
C LYS A 53 -6.43 -17.54 -10.66
N ALA A 54 -7.57 -16.86 -10.59
CA ALA A 54 -7.71 -15.57 -9.91
C ALA A 54 -7.35 -15.64 -8.41
N ILE A 55 -7.77 -16.70 -7.70
CA ILE A 55 -7.44 -16.90 -6.28
C ILE A 55 -5.94 -17.14 -6.08
N LEU A 56 -5.31 -18.01 -6.89
CA LEU A 56 -3.87 -18.28 -6.78
C LEU A 56 -3.02 -17.05 -7.10
N LEU A 57 -3.43 -16.24 -8.08
CA LEU A 57 -2.73 -15.00 -8.45
C LEU A 57 -2.88 -13.90 -7.39
N ALA A 58 -4.09 -13.72 -6.82
CA ALA A 58 -4.31 -12.75 -5.75
C ALA A 58 -3.46 -13.06 -4.50
N ILE A 59 -3.27 -14.35 -4.20
CA ILE A 59 -2.36 -14.80 -3.13
C ILE A 59 -0.91 -14.51 -3.52
N ALA A 60 -0.46 -14.96 -4.70
CA ALA A 60 0.92 -14.83 -5.14
C ALA A 60 1.42 -13.37 -5.23
N ILE A 61 0.59 -12.45 -5.71
CA ILE A 61 0.98 -11.04 -5.92
C ILE A 61 0.85 -10.19 -4.66
N GLY A 62 -0.19 -10.44 -3.86
CA GLY A 62 -0.54 -9.54 -2.77
C GLY A 62 -0.04 -9.99 -1.40
N THR A 63 0.07 -11.31 -1.14
CA THR A 63 0.47 -11.82 0.18
C THR A 63 1.96 -12.13 0.23
N LEU A 64 2.54 -12.67 -0.85
CA LEU A 64 3.95 -13.08 -0.86
C LEU A 64 4.93 -11.92 -0.61
N PRO A 65 4.87 -10.79 -1.35
CA PRO A 65 5.81 -9.68 -1.17
C PRO A 65 5.62 -8.97 0.17
N VAL A 66 4.38 -8.91 0.66
CA VAL A 66 4.05 -8.29 1.95
C VAL A 66 4.56 -9.15 3.11
N LEU A 67 4.54 -10.48 2.98
CA LEU A 67 5.13 -11.41 3.93
C LEU A 67 6.67 -11.41 3.88
N THR A 68 7.31 -11.30 2.70
CA THR A 68 8.78 -11.19 2.62
C THR A 68 9.27 -9.87 3.22
N ILE A 69 8.78 -8.73 2.73
CA ILE A 69 9.21 -7.39 3.17
C ILE A 69 8.95 -7.19 4.67
N GLY A 70 7.76 -7.56 5.15
CA GLY A 70 7.41 -7.42 6.56
C GLY A 70 8.16 -8.43 7.46
N GLY A 71 8.41 -9.65 6.97
CA GLY A 71 9.18 -10.66 7.69
C GLY A 71 10.65 -10.26 7.86
N LEU A 72 11.25 -9.69 6.81
CA LEU A 72 12.59 -9.11 6.83
C LEU A 72 12.65 -7.89 7.77
N SER A 73 11.72 -6.96 7.65
CA SER A 73 11.63 -5.77 8.53
C SER A 73 11.48 -6.13 10.01
N TYR A 74 10.68 -7.17 10.33
CA TYR A 74 10.58 -7.69 11.68
C TYR A 74 11.91 -8.32 12.14
N ASN A 75 12.54 -9.13 11.30
CA ASN A 75 13.82 -9.78 11.65
C ASN A 75 14.89 -8.73 11.97
N LEU A 76 15.09 -7.73 11.11
CA LEU A 76 16.03 -6.63 11.33
C LEU A 76 15.74 -5.84 12.60
N SER A 77 14.50 -5.38 12.76
CA SER A 77 14.10 -4.65 13.97
C SER A 77 14.30 -5.49 15.23
N SER A 78 14.14 -6.80 15.14
CA SER A 78 14.39 -7.71 16.27
C SER A 78 15.88 -7.89 16.57
N ASN A 79 16.74 -7.97 15.54
CA ASN A 79 18.18 -8.17 15.69
C ASN A 79 18.86 -6.89 16.21
N ALA A 80 18.56 -5.73 15.61
CA ALA A 80 19.07 -4.44 16.06
C ALA A 80 18.68 -4.14 17.52
N MET A 81 17.48 -4.56 17.94
CA MET A 81 17.06 -4.44 19.34
C MET A 81 17.87 -5.37 20.29
N ASP A 82 18.26 -6.57 19.88
CA ASP A 82 19.13 -7.43 20.71
C ASP A 82 20.55 -6.86 20.83
N GLU A 83 21.06 -6.20 19.79
CA GLU A 83 22.36 -5.51 19.82
C GLU A 83 22.35 -4.28 20.75
N ILE A 84 21.23 -3.54 20.80
CA ILE A 84 21.02 -2.45 21.76
C ILE A 84 20.89 -2.98 23.20
N ILE A 85 20.26 -4.14 23.43
CA ILE A 85 20.17 -4.76 24.77
C ILE A 85 21.54 -5.25 25.24
N THR A 86 22.30 -5.92 24.35
CA THR A 86 23.61 -6.53 24.70
C THR A 86 24.73 -5.51 24.88
N SER A 87 24.62 -4.32 24.29
CA SER A 87 25.54 -3.19 24.50
C SER A 87 25.24 -2.34 25.76
N ALA A 88 24.12 -2.60 26.46
CA ALA A 88 23.73 -1.85 27.65
C ALA A 88 24.49 -2.27 28.93
N LYS A 89 24.80 -1.31 29.81
CA LYS A 89 25.46 -1.59 31.11
C LYS A 89 24.56 -2.46 32.01
N PRO A 90 25.09 -3.44 32.77
CA PRO A 90 24.30 -4.50 33.42
C PRO A 90 23.18 -4.02 34.37
N LYS A 91 23.31 -2.84 35.00
CA LYS A 91 22.24 -2.26 35.84
C LYS A 91 21.06 -1.66 35.07
N GLN A 92 21.13 -1.53 33.75
CA GLN A 92 20.06 -1.01 32.88
C GLN A 92 19.46 -2.08 31.96
N VAL A 93 20.03 -3.30 31.93
CA VAL A 93 19.61 -4.37 31.01
C VAL A 93 18.16 -4.79 31.28
N GLU A 94 17.77 -5.13 32.52
CA GLU A 94 16.39 -5.55 32.85
C GLU A 94 15.28 -4.60 32.33
N PRO A 95 15.29 -3.28 32.65
CA PRO A 95 14.25 -2.37 32.16
C PRO A 95 14.32 -2.09 30.66
N LEU A 96 15.51 -2.16 30.03
CA LEU A 96 15.64 -2.05 28.57
C LEU A 96 15.15 -3.31 27.86
N GLN A 97 15.45 -4.49 28.38
CA GLN A 97 15.07 -5.79 27.85
C GLN A 97 13.56 -6.01 27.93
N ASN A 98 12.91 -5.59 29.03
CA ASN A 98 11.43 -5.55 29.09
C ASN A 98 10.83 -4.59 28.07
N ARG A 99 11.39 -3.37 27.90
CA ARG A 99 10.90 -2.42 26.87
C ARG A 99 11.10 -2.95 25.45
N ALA A 100 12.25 -3.55 25.17
CA ALA A 100 12.55 -4.13 23.87
C ALA A 100 11.67 -5.35 23.58
N ASN A 101 11.37 -6.20 24.56
CA ASN A 101 10.40 -7.29 24.40
C ASN A 101 8.99 -6.76 24.12
N ILE A 102 8.55 -5.69 24.79
CA ILE A 102 7.26 -5.04 24.51
C ILE A 102 7.25 -4.49 23.08
N LEU A 103 8.31 -3.80 22.65
CA LEU A 103 8.45 -3.25 21.30
C LEU A 103 8.52 -4.35 20.22
N LYS A 104 9.32 -5.40 20.42
CA LYS A 104 9.35 -6.58 19.53
C LYS A 104 7.97 -7.21 19.39
N ASN A 105 7.26 -7.40 20.50
CA ASN A 105 5.91 -7.97 20.47
C ASN A 105 4.91 -7.03 19.77
N GLN A 106 4.99 -5.70 20.00
CA GLN A 106 4.18 -4.72 19.27
C GLN A 106 4.49 -4.71 17.76
N LEU A 107 5.76 -4.83 17.37
CA LEU A 107 6.20 -4.84 15.97
C LEU A 107 5.83 -6.16 15.27
N LEU A 108 5.88 -7.29 15.99
CA LEU A 108 5.32 -8.57 15.56
C LEU A 108 3.79 -8.48 15.37
N TRP A 109 3.06 -7.87 16.30
CA TRP A 109 1.62 -7.66 16.16
C TRP A 109 1.28 -6.68 15.03
N LEU A 110 2.06 -5.63 14.80
CA LEU A 110 1.92 -4.72 13.66
C LEU A 110 2.19 -5.43 12.32
N PHE A 111 3.20 -6.29 12.26
CA PHE A 111 3.47 -7.14 11.10
C PHE A 111 2.32 -8.12 10.86
N LEU A 112 1.92 -8.90 11.88
CA LEU A 112 0.86 -9.91 11.76
C LEU A 112 -0.52 -9.29 11.47
N LEU A 113 -0.85 -8.14 12.07
CA LEU A 113 -2.07 -7.39 11.74
C LEU A 113 -1.98 -6.75 10.37
N GLY A 114 -0.88 -6.07 10.03
CA GLY A 114 -0.74 -5.41 8.73
C GLY A 114 -0.79 -6.39 7.56
N THR A 115 -0.01 -7.47 7.64
CA THR A 115 0.04 -8.52 6.62
C THR A 115 -1.18 -9.43 6.64
N GLY A 116 -1.72 -9.74 7.83
CA GLY A 116 -2.94 -10.51 7.98
C GLY A 116 -4.19 -9.77 7.50
N VAL A 117 -4.27 -8.45 7.73
CA VAL A 117 -5.34 -7.60 7.21
C VAL A 117 -5.19 -7.43 5.70
N SER A 118 -4.01 -7.11 5.15
CA SER A 118 -3.87 -6.94 3.69
C SER A 118 -4.11 -8.25 2.94
N SER A 119 -3.51 -9.35 3.39
CA SER A 119 -3.72 -10.69 2.81
C SER A 119 -5.15 -11.16 2.99
N GLY A 120 -5.74 -10.92 4.16
CA GLY A 120 -7.16 -11.17 4.43
C GLY A 120 -8.07 -10.36 3.53
N LEU A 121 -7.74 -9.09 3.25
CA LEU A 121 -8.49 -8.23 2.33
C LEU A 121 -8.40 -8.75 0.90
N LEU A 122 -7.22 -9.14 0.43
CA LEU A 122 -7.00 -9.68 -0.91
C LEU A 122 -7.70 -11.03 -1.12
N ILE A 123 -7.62 -11.94 -0.14
CA ILE A 123 -8.35 -13.20 -0.16
C ILE A 123 -9.85 -12.94 -0.07
N ALA A 124 -10.30 -12.00 0.76
CA ALA A 124 -11.71 -11.60 0.83
C ALA A 124 -12.19 -10.99 -0.49
N ILE A 125 -11.40 -10.13 -1.15
CA ILE A 125 -11.71 -9.54 -2.46
C ILE A 125 -11.74 -10.64 -3.53
N ALA A 126 -10.78 -11.56 -3.57
CA ALA A 126 -10.79 -12.66 -4.54
C ALA A 126 -11.98 -13.61 -4.32
N LEU A 127 -12.30 -13.95 -3.08
CA LEU A 127 -13.49 -14.72 -2.72
C LEU A 127 -14.79 -13.96 -3.03
N TYR A 128 -14.80 -12.64 -2.84
CA TYR A 128 -15.92 -11.76 -3.13
C TYR A 128 -16.16 -11.63 -4.64
N LEU A 129 -15.12 -11.39 -5.45
CA LEU A 129 -15.21 -11.38 -6.91
C LEU A 129 -15.66 -12.76 -7.43
N ALA A 130 -15.09 -13.85 -6.93
CA ALA A 130 -15.50 -15.20 -7.30
C ALA A 130 -16.97 -15.48 -6.93
N LYS A 131 -17.43 -15.05 -5.74
CA LYS A 131 -18.78 -15.34 -5.25
C LYS A 131 -19.85 -14.38 -5.80
N ARG A 132 -19.51 -13.11 -6.05
CA ARG A 132 -20.45 -12.04 -6.44
C ARG A 132 -20.43 -11.73 -7.94
N LEU A 133 -19.34 -11.99 -8.67
CA LEU A 133 -19.27 -11.79 -10.13
C LEU A 133 -19.18 -13.11 -10.90
N THR A 134 -18.21 -13.97 -10.59
CA THR A 134 -17.98 -15.19 -11.40
C THR A 134 -19.09 -16.22 -11.24
N ASN A 135 -19.49 -16.54 -10.00
CA ASN A 135 -20.54 -17.54 -9.75
C ASN A 135 -21.90 -17.16 -10.38
N PRO A 136 -22.43 -15.93 -10.24
CA PRO A 136 -23.71 -15.55 -10.86
C PRO A 136 -23.67 -15.62 -12.39
N LEU A 137 -22.59 -15.18 -13.03
CA LEU A 137 -22.44 -15.25 -14.48
C LEU A 137 -22.36 -16.69 -15.00
N GLN A 138 -21.66 -17.57 -14.28
CA GLN A 138 -21.64 -19.00 -14.62
C GLN A 138 -23.03 -19.63 -14.47
N GLN A 139 -23.73 -19.36 -13.37
CA GLN A 139 -25.09 -19.88 -13.16
C GLN A 139 -26.08 -19.31 -14.20
N ALA A 140 -25.93 -18.05 -14.60
CA ALA A 140 -26.71 -17.44 -15.68
C ALA A 140 -26.49 -18.18 -17.00
N SER A 141 -25.23 -18.43 -17.36
CA SER A 141 -24.87 -19.23 -18.54
C SER A 141 -25.45 -20.64 -18.50
N GLU A 142 -25.33 -21.34 -17.37
CA GLU A 142 -25.87 -22.69 -17.16
C GLU A 142 -27.41 -22.70 -17.25
N THR A 143 -28.08 -21.66 -16.75
CA THR A 143 -29.55 -21.52 -16.82
C THR A 143 -30.00 -21.23 -18.27
N CYS A 144 -29.34 -20.30 -18.97
CA CYS A 144 -29.62 -20.02 -20.38
C CYS A 144 -29.41 -21.27 -21.26
N GLN A 145 -28.38 -22.07 -20.97
CA GLN A 145 -28.14 -23.31 -21.69
C GLN A 145 -29.22 -24.37 -21.40
N GLN A 146 -29.63 -24.54 -20.13
CA GLN A 146 -30.75 -25.42 -19.79
C GLN A 146 -32.06 -24.99 -20.46
N LEU A 147 -32.33 -23.70 -20.57
CA LEU A 147 -33.50 -23.17 -21.30
C LEU A 147 -33.41 -23.48 -22.81
N SER A 148 -32.22 -23.32 -23.41
CA SER A 148 -31.96 -23.68 -24.81
C SER A 148 -32.11 -25.19 -25.07
N ASP A 149 -31.72 -26.03 -24.12
CA ASP A 149 -31.87 -27.50 -24.18
C ASP A 149 -33.32 -27.97 -23.91
N GLY A 150 -34.27 -27.04 -23.72
CA GLY A 150 -35.70 -27.32 -23.55
C GLY A 150 -36.16 -27.52 -22.10
N ASN A 151 -35.30 -27.34 -21.10
CA ASN A 151 -35.69 -27.34 -19.69
C ASN A 151 -36.28 -25.97 -19.29
N LEU A 152 -37.55 -25.76 -19.63
CA LEU A 152 -38.29 -24.52 -19.36
C LEU A 152 -38.63 -24.27 -17.88
N GLU A 153 -38.29 -25.21 -16.98
CA GLU A 153 -38.43 -25.05 -15.52
C GLU A 153 -37.16 -24.46 -14.87
N ALA A 154 -36.05 -24.35 -15.61
CA ALA A 154 -34.83 -23.74 -15.11
C ALA A 154 -35.06 -22.26 -14.72
N ARG A 155 -34.57 -21.87 -13.53
CA ARG A 155 -34.66 -20.50 -12.99
C ARG A 155 -33.37 -20.12 -12.28
N LEU A 156 -32.92 -18.89 -12.54
CA LEU A 156 -31.73 -18.31 -11.95
C LEU A 156 -32.09 -17.51 -10.69
N ASN A 157 -31.78 -18.04 -9.51
CA ASN A 157 -32.12 -17.37 -8.24
C ASN A 157 -30.93 -16.56 -7.70
N LEU A 158 -30.84 -15.28 -8.10
CA LEU A 158 -29.82 -14.34 -7.61
C LEU A 158 -30.40 -13.40 -6.56
N MET A 159 -29.68 -13.23 -5.45
CA MET A 159 -30.03 -12.30 -4.38
C MET A 159 -29.20 -11.02 -4.51
N GLY A 160 -29.86 -9.88 -4.75
CA GLY A 160 -29.23 -8.56 -4.83
C GLY A 160 -30.15 -7.52 -5.46
N GLU A 161 -29.64 -6.28 -5.56
CA GLU A 161 -30.22 -5.18 -6.34
C GLU A 161 -29.23 -4.66 -7.40
N ASP A 162 -28.15 -5.41 -7.65
CA ASP A 162 -27.10 -5.07 -8.62
C ASP A 162 -27.42 -5.60 -10.03
N GLU A 163 -26.60 -5.24 -11.01
CA GLU A 163 -26.80 -5.50 -12.44
C GLU A 163 -26.97 -7.00 -12.75
N LEU A 164 -26.35 -7.86 -11.92
CA LEU A 164 -26.46 -9.32 -11.99
C LEU A 164 -27.82 -9.82 -11.48
N ALA A 165 -28.40 -9.22 -10.44
CA ALA A 165 -29.76 -9.53 -10.01
C ALA A 165 -30.80 -9.12 -11.07
N ILE A 166 -30.61 -7.97 -11.72
CA ILE A 166 -31.46 -7.51 -12.85
C ILE A 166 -31.33 -8.48 -14.03
N LEU A 167 -30.11 -8.87 -14.40
CA LEU A 167 -29.85 -9.89 -15.42
C LEU A 167 -30.59 -11.21 -15.11
N GLY A 168 -30.55 -11.69 -13.87
CA GLY A 168 -31.25 -12.91 -13.46
C GLY A 168 -32.78 -12.79 -13.48
N SER A 169 -33.33 -11.64 -13.08
CA SER A 169 -34.76 -11.33 -13.24
C SER A 169 -35.20 -11.43 -14.70
N ASN A 170 -34.43 -10.85 -15.63
CA ASN A 170 -34.77 -10.87 -17.05
C ASN A 170 -34.72 -12.29 -17.63
N ILE A 171 -33.72 -13.10 -17.25
CA ILE A 171 -33.62 -14.53 -17.65
C ILE A 171 -34.84 -15.32 -17.14
N ASN A 172 -35.27 -15.09 -15.89
CA ASN A 172 -36.43 -15.78 -15.32
C ASN A 172 -37.74 -15.41 -16.01
N GLN A 173 -37.95 -14.12 -16.32
CA GLN A 173 -39.15 -13.65 -17.02
C GLN A 173 -39.20 -14.17 -18.46
N MET A 174 -38.04 -14.23 -19.14
CA MET A 174 -37.90 -14.89 -20.44
C MET A 174 -38.31 -16.37 -20.38
N ALA A 175 -37.81 -17.11 -19.39
CA ALA A 175 -38.12 -18.53 -19.18
C ALA A 175 -39.62 -18.78 -18.92
N GLU A 176 -40.25 -17.97 -18.07
CA GLU A 176 -41.67 -18.06 -17.74
C GLU A 176 -42.58 -17.82 -18.96
N ARG A 177 -42.22 -16.87 -19.82
CA ARG A 177 -42.94 -16.60 -21.07
C ARG A 177 -42.86 -17.76 -22.06
N ILE A 178 -41.67 -18.34 -22.25
CA ILE A 178 -41.50 -19.51 -23.12
C ILE A 178 -42.27 -20.73 -22.56
N GLN A 179 -42.28 -20.92 -21.23
CA GLN A 179 -43.04 -22.00 -20.60
C GLN A 179 -44.55 -21.89 -20.84
N LYS A 180 -45.11 -20.67 -20.73
CA LYS A 180 -46.54 -20.43 -20.99
C LYS A 180 -46.92 -20.70 -22.45
N LEU A 181 -46.14 -20.15 -23.39
CA LEU A 181 -46.25 -20.36 -24.84
C LEU A 181 -46.40 -21.85 -25.21
N VAL A 182 -45.61 -22.72 -24.60
CA VAL A 182 -45.59 -24.17 -24.85
C VAL A 182 -46.77 -24.91 -24.19
N GLN A 183 -47.41 -24.33 -23.17
CA GLN A 183 -48.60 -24.90 -22.54
C GLN A 183 -49.88 -24.57 -23.32
N ASP A 184 -50.08 -23.30 -23.67
CA ASP A 184 -51.30 -22.84 -24.34
C ASP A 184 -51.50 -23.56 -25.71
N GLN A 185 -50.40 -23.81 -26.44
CA GLN A 185 -50.41 -24.54 -27.73
C GLN A 185 -50.88 -26.01 -27.63
N LYS A 186 -50.93 -26.63 -26.44
CA LYS A 186 -51.37 -28.03 -26.26
C LYS A 186 -52.88 -28.19 -26.08
N GLY A 187 -53.59 -27.14 -25.66
CA GLY A 187 -55.03 -27.20 -25.36
C GLY A 187 -55.91 -27.30 -26.62
N GLU A 188 -55.70 -26.40 -27.57
CA GLU A 188 -56.56 -26.24 -28.76
C GLU A 188 -56.54 -27.44 -29.71
N ILE A 189 -55.41 -28.17 -29.76
CA ILE A 189 -55.19 -29.29 -30.69
C ILE A 189 -56.16 -30.46 -30.42
N HIS A 190 -56.55 -30.70 -29.17
CA HIS A 190 -57.32 -31.90 -28.82
C HIS A 190 -58.77 -31.83 -29.30
N LEU A 191 -59.47 -30.72 -29.03
CA LEU A 191 -60.88 -30.53 -29.38
C LEU A 191 -61.10 -30.52 -30.90
N ASN A 192 -60.22 -29.83 -31.64
CA ASN A 192 -60.25 -29.81 -33.11
C ASN A 192 -60.06 -31.21 -33.73
N GLN A 193 -59.26 -32.10 -33.10
CA GLN A 193 -59.15 -33.49 -33.54
C GLN A 193 -60.43 -34.31 -33.30
N THR A 194 -61.22 -34.03 -32.26
CA THR A 194 -62.51 -34.69 -32.02
C THR A 194 -63.54 -34.31 -33.08
N PHE A 195 -63.71 -33.03 -33.39
CA PHE A 195 -64.58 -32.58 -34.50
C PHE A 195 -64.17 -33.18 -35.85
N GLY A 196 -62.85 -33.25 -36.12
CA GLY A 196 -62.31 -33.86 -37.33
C GLY A 196 -62.60 -35.37 -37.49
N LYS A 197 -62.82 -36.10 -36.38
CA LYS A 197 -63.30 -37.50 -36.40
C LYS A 197 -64.79 -37.58 -36.71
N PHE A 198 -65.61 -36.70 -36.12
CA PHE A 198 -67.07 -36.71 -36.28
C PHE A 198 -67.52 -36.58 -37.75
N ALA A 199 -66.92 -35.64 -38.50
CA ALA A 199 -67.30 -35.41 -39.90
C ALA A 199 -66.93 -36.54 -40.89
N ARG A 200 -66.20 -37.57 -40.46
CA ARG A 200 -65.76 -38.69 -41.33
C ARG A 200 -66.70 -39.91 -41.29
N ILE A 201 -67.69 -39.92 -40.40
CA ILE A 201 -68.51 -41.11 -40.07
C ILE A 201 -69.82 -41.12 -40.85
N LYS A 202 -70.15 -42.27 -41.46
CA LYS A 202 -71.35 -42.45 -42.31
C LYS A 202 -72.44 -43.33 -41.69
N THR A 203 -72.22 -43.96 -40.53
CA THR A 203 -73.19 -44.85 -39.88
C THR A 203 -73.88 -44.16 -38.69
N ILE A 204 -75.16 -44.48 -38.47
CA ILE A 204 -76.00 -43.80 -37.46
C ILE A 204 -75.59 -44.16 -36.01
N ASP A 205 -75.16 -45.40 -35.77
CA ASP A 205 -74.75 -45.87 -34.43
C ASP A 205 -73.42 -45.25 -33.98
N GLU A 206 -72.45 -45.14 -34.88
CA GLU A 206 -71.16 -44.46 -34.60
C GLU A 206 -71.35 -42.94 -34.44
N GLN A 207 -72.20 -42.31 -35.27
CA GLN A 207 -72.55 -40.90 -35.12
C GLN A 207 -73.14 -40.61 -33.75
N THR A 208 -74.03 -41.46 -33.24
CA THR A 208 -74.67 -41.25 -31.92
C THR A 208 -73.65 -41.36 -30.78
N LYS A 209 -72.78 -42.37 -30.80
CA LYS A 209 -71.73 -42.55 -29.78
C LYS A 209 -70.73 -41.40 -29.76
N LEU A 210 -70.27 -40.95 -30.93
CA LEU A 210 -69.27 -39.88 -31.01
C LEU A 210 -69.87 -38.49 -30.78
N LEU A 211 -71.16 -38.29 -31.10
CA LEU A 211 -71.90 -37.11 -30.69
C LEU A 211 -71.96 -37.01 -29.16
N THR A 212 -72.29 -38.09 -28.45
CA THR A 212 -72.27 -38.12 -26.98
C THR A 212 -70.88 -37.82 -26.39
N SER A 213 -69.80 -38.31 -27.01
CA SER A 213 -68.43 -37.97 -26.60
C SER A 213 -68.14 -36.46 -26.75
N LEU A 214 -68.51 -35.88 -27.90
CA LEU A 214 -68.35 -34.46 -28.15
C LEU A 214 -69.17 -33.60 -27.16
N LEU A 215 -70.41 -34.02 -26.86
CA LEU A 215 -71.22 -33.35 -25.84
C LEU A 215 -70.60 -33.45 -24.44
N ALA A 216 -69.84 -34.51 -24.14
CA ALA A 216 -69.13 -34.62 -22.87
C ALA A 216 -67.93 -33.66 -22.77
N GLU A 217 -67.16 -33.50 -23.87
CA GLU A 217 -66.09 -32.50 -23.96
C GLU A 217 -66.66 -31.06 -23.82
N ILE A 218 -67.77 -30.75 -24.50
CA ILE A 218 -68.48 -29.46 -24.37
C ILE A 218 -69.02 -29.26 -22.95
N ARG A 219 -69.56 -30.31 -22.31
CA ARG A 219 -70.05 -30.28 -20.92
C ARG A 219 -68.93 -29.96 -19.94
N GLU A 220 -67.71 -30.47 -20.17
CA GLU A 220 -66.56 -30.21 -19.30
C GLU A 220 -65.96 -28.84 -19.53
N ALA A 221 -65.82 -28.40 -20.78
CA ALA A 221 -65.34 -27.06 -21.12
C ALA A 221 -66.22 -25.93 -20.55
N LEU A 222 -67.55 -26.12 -20.56
CA LEU A 222 -68.51 -25.19 -19.93
C LEU A 222 -68.82 -25.50 -18.45
N ASN A 223 -68.29 -26.60 -17.90
CA ASN A 223 -68.57 -27.09 -16.54
C ASN A 223 -70.08 -27.28 -16.18
N VAL A 224 -70.94 -27.48 -17.18
CA VAL A 224 -72.40 -27.61 -16.99
C VAL A 224 -72.83 -29.03 -16.57
N ASP A 225 -74.08 -29.17 -16.12
CA ASP A 225 -74.60 -30.45 -15.61
C ASP A 225 -75.12 -31.38 -16.72
N ARG A 226 -75.75 -30.81 -17.75
CA ARG A 226 -76.27 -31.54 -18.92
C ARG A 226 -76.01 -30.73 -20.20
N VAL A 227 -75.54 -31.40 -21.25
CA VAL A 227 -75.60 -30.88 -22.63
C VAL A 227 -76.41 -31.85 -23.49
N VAL A 228 -77.37 -31.36 -24.27
CA VAL A 228 -78.19 -32.15 -25.18
C VAL A 228 -78.24 -31.58 -26.58
N VAL A 229 -78.40 -32.46 -27.57
CA VAL A 229 -78.83 -32.10 -28.93
C VAL A 229 -80.30 -32.49 -29.07
N TYR A 230 -81.17 -31.51 -29.22
CA TYR A 230 -82.58 -31.73 -29.54
C TYR A 230 -82.80 -31.53 -31.04
N ARG A 231 -83.42 -32.51 -31.69
CA ARG A 231 -83.59 -32.57 -33.15
C ARG A 231 -85.06 -32.45 -33.53
N PHE A 232 -85.34 -31.68 -34.58
CA PHE A 232 -86.68 -31.57 -35.15
C PHE A 232 -86.95 -32.67 -36.19
N ASN A 233 -88.17 -33.19 -36.16
CA ASN A 233 -88.76 -34.04 -37.18
C ASN A 233 -89.40 -33.18 -38.30
N PRO A 234 -89.78 -33.78 -39.45
CA PRO A 234 -90.39 -33.02 -40.57
C PRO A 234 -91.74 -32.35 -40.24
N ASP A 235 -92.43 -32.81 -39.21
CA ASP A 235 -93.69 -32.26 -38.68
C ASP A 235 -93.48 -31.17 -37.61
N TRP A 236 -92.23 -30.85 -37.28
CA TRP A 236 -91.77 -29.95 -36.20
C TRP A 236 -91.89 -30.48 -34.77
N SER A 237 -92.39 -31.70 -34.59
CA SER A 237 -92.16 -32.44 -33.34
C SER A 237 -90.65 -32.68 -33.16
N GLY A 238 -90.18 -33.04 -31.97
CA GLY A 238 -88.76 -33.24 -31.78
C GLY A 238 -88.38 -34.08 -30.57
N TYR A 239 -87.14 -34.57 -30.61
CA TYR A 239 -86.61 -35.54 -29.65
C TYR A 239 -85.16 -35.23 -29.29
N VAL A 240 -84.73 -35.66 -28.10
CA VAL A 240 -83.31 -35.58 -27.71
C VAL A 240 -82.54 -36.66 -28.46
N ALA A 241 -81.66 -36.26 -29.37
CA ALA A 241 -80.88 -37.15 -30.22
C ALA A 241 -79.56 -37.61 -29.59
N ALA A 242 -79.00 -36.81 -28.67
CA ALA A 242 -77.85 -37.14 -27.85
C ALA A 242 -77.84 -36.32 -26.55
N GLU A 243 -77.22 -36.88 -25.51
CA GLU A 243 -77.11 -36.27 -24.18
C GLU A 243 -75.75 -36.63 -23.56
N ALA A 244 -75.07 -35.65 -23.00
CA ALA A 244 -74.00 -35.84 -22.02
C ALA A 244 -74.46 -35.30 -20.67
N LEU A 245 -74.34 -36.13 -19.63
CA LEU A 245 -74.98 -35.91 -18.32
C LEU A 245 -74.00 -36.17 -17.17
N ARG A 246 -74.02 -35.28 -16.18
CA ARG A 246 -73.35 -35.48 -14.88
C ARG A 246 -74.32 -36.22 -13.93
N SER A 247 -73.85 -37.26 -13.25
CA SER A 247 -74.63 -37.95 -12.20
C SER A 247 -74.96 -36.96 -11.06
N PRO A 248 -76.16 -36.98 -10.43
CA PRO A 248 -77.18 -38.03 -10.44
C PRO A 248 -78.47 -37.70 -11.24
N TRP A 249 -78.41 -36.71 -12.13
CA TRP A 249 -79.59 -36.18 -12.83
C TRP A 249 -80.28 -37.22 -13.72
N GLN A 250 -81.57 -37.04 -13.99
CA GLN A 250 -82.34 -37.92 -14.89
C GLN A 250 -81.97 -37.69 -16.37
N SER A 251 -82.01 -38.75 -17.19
CA SER A 251 -81.70 -38.66 -18.63
C SER A 251 -82.88 -38.13 -19.44
N ALA A 252 -82.61 -37.16 -20.31
CA ALA A 252 -83.59 -36.59 -21.23
C ALA A 252 -83.82 -37.44 -22.50
N LEU A 253 -83.03 -38.49 -22.75
CA LEU A 253 -83.14 -39.35 -23.95
C LEU A 253 -84.45 -40.17 -24.02
N SER A 254 -85.11 -40.40 -22.88
CA SER A 254 -86.33 -41.22 -22.80
C SER A 254 -87.63 -40.41 -22.94
N GLU A 255 -87.55 -39.09 -23.12
CA GLU A 255 -88.71 -38.20 -23.14
C GLU A 255 -89.33 -38.01 -24.53
N ARG A 256 -90.67 -38.18 -24.62
CA ARG A 256 -91.45 -37.77 -25.79
C ARG A 256 -92.00 -36.37 -25.58
N ILE A 257 -91.25 -35.38 -26.07
CA ILE A 257 -91.64 -33.97 -26.02
C ILE A 257 -92.70 -33.71 -27.11
N GLY A 258 -93.96 -33.63 -26.71
CA GLY A 258 -95.11 -33.42 -27.62
C GLY A 258 -95.18 -31.99 -28.20
N ASP A 259 -95.85 -31.86 -29.35
CA ASP A 259 -95.88 -30.64 -30.20
C ASP A 259 -96.37 -29.34 -29.56
N ALA A 260 -97.04 -29.39 -28.41
CA ALA A 260 -97.68 -28.22 -27.80
C ALA A 260 -96.70 -27.12 -27.32
N CYS A 261 -95.40 -27.41 -27.24
CA CYS A 261 -94.42 -26.57 -26.56
C CYS A 261 -93.54 -25.65 -27.45
N ILE A 262 -93.60 -25.72 -28.79
CA ILE A 262 -92.75 -24.91 -29.67
C ILE A 262 -93.57 -24.20 -30.76
N PRO A 263 -93.91 -22.90 -30.59
CA PRO A 263 -94.61 -22.12 -31.60
C PRO A 263 -93.81 -21.98 -32.91
N SER A 264 -94.52 -21.86 -34.04
CA SER A 264 -93.94 -21.62 -35.39
C SER A 264 -92.98 -20.43 -35.43
N ASP A 265 -93.27 -19.39 -34.65
CA ASP A 265 -92.48 -18.15 -34.59
C ASP A 265 -91.13 -18.39 -33.89
N LEU A 266 -91.10 -19.32 -32.92
CA LEU A 266 -89.90 -19.70 -32.19
C LEU A 266 -88.95 -20.52 -33.08
N ILE A 267 -89.49 -21.44 -33.89
CA ILE A 267 -88.76 -22.16 -34.94
C ILE A 267 -88.17 -21.18 -35.96
N THR A 268 -88.97 -20.19 -36.39
CA THR A 268 -88.53 -19.13 -37.31
C THR A 268 -87.42 -18.27 -36.70
N ALA A 269 -87.45 -18.02 -35.40
CA ALA A 269 -86.39 -17.29 -34.71
C ALA A 269 -85.09 -18.12 -34.59
N TYR A 270 -85.16 -19.43 -34.29
CA TYR A 270 -83.98 -20.30 -34.29
C TYR A 270 -83.37 -20.46 -35.70
N ARG A 271 -84.19 -20.53 -36.75
CA ARG A 271 -83.73 -20.46 -38.16
C ARG A 271 -82.97 -19.17 -38.49
N ARG A 272 -83.21 -18.08 -37.76
CA ARG A 272 -82.50 -16.79 -37.88
C ARG A 272 -81.32 -16.65 -36.92
N GLY A 273 -80.85 -17.74 -36.29
CA GLY A 273 -79.69 -17.72 -35.40
C GLY A 273 -79.98 -17.31 -33.95
N ARG A 274 -81.25 -17.34 -33.48
CA ARG A 274 -81.59 -16.96 -32.10
C ARG A 274 -80.89 -17.85 -31.07
N VAL A 275 -79.93 -17.29 -30.35
CA VAL A 275 -79.40 -17.85 -29.10
C VAL A 275 -80.25 -17.35 -27.93
N LYS A 276 -80.53 -18.20 -26.95
CA LYS A 276 -81.34 -17.84 -25.77
C LYS A 276 -80.72 -18.37 -24.48
N ALA A 277 -79.99 -17.49 -23.79
CA ALA A 277 -79.64 -17.64 -22.40
C ALA A 277 -80.87 -17.42 -21.50
N THR A 278 -81.02 -18.27 -20.48
CA THR A 278 -82.11 -18.24 -19.51
C THR A 278 -81.56 -18.59 -18.13
N ASN A 279 -81.39 -17.57 -17.30
CA ASN A 279 -80.68 -17.72 -16.02
C ASN A 279 -81.50 -18.47 -14.97
N ASN A 280 -82.83 -18.31 -15.01
CA ASN A 280 -83.80 -19.03 -14.17
C ASN A 280 -85.03 -19.38 -15.00
N VAL A 281 -85.26 -20.66 -15.28
CA VAL A 281 -86.37 -21.12 -16.13
C VAL A 281 -87.74 -20.85 -15.52
N TYR A 282 -87.88 -20.88 -14.19
CA TYR A 282 -89.14 -20.70 -13.46
C TYR A 282 -89.62 -19.24 -13.43
N GLN A 283 -88.74 -18.28 -13.73
CA GLN A 283 -89.05 -16.85 -13.78
C GLN A 283 -89.16 -16.30 -15.22
N SER A 284 -88.96 -17.15 -16.23
CA SER A 284 -88.77 -16.71 -17.63
C SER A 284 -90.02 -16.79 -18.52
N GLY A 285 -91.20 -17.04 -17.94
CA GLY A 285 -92.49 -16.94 -18.65
C GLY A 285 -92.74 -18.03 -19.70
N PHE A 286 -92.15 -19.22 -19.57
CA PHE A 286 -92.44 -20.34 -20.46
C PHE A 286 -93.88 -20.89 -20.29
N HIS A 287 -94.37 -21.59 -21.32
CA HIS A 287 -95.65 -22.29 -21.27
C HIS A 287 -95.71 -23.30 -20.11
N PRO A 288 -96.84 -23.47 -19.39
CA PRO A 288 -96.91 -24.34 -18.20
C PRO A 288 -96.42 -25.77 -18.44
N GLU A 289 -96.77 -26.39 -19.57
CA GLU A 289 -96.31 -27.73 -19.95
C GLU A 289 -94.79 -27.81 -20.13
N HIS A 290 -94.17 -26.74 -20.64
CA HIS A 290 -92.71 -26.67 -20.78
C HIS A 290 -92.02 -26.49 -19.41
N ILE A 291 -92.65 -25.78 -18.48
CA ILE A 291 -92.19 -25.71 -17.08
C ILE A 291 -92.28 -27.10 -16.41
N GLU A 292 -93.31 -27.91 -16.68
CA GLU A 292 -93.38 -29.28 -16.15
C GLU A 292 -92.27 -30.20 -16.68
N LEU A 293 -91.90 -30.06 -17.96
CA LEU A 293 -90.72 -30.74 -18.52
C LEU A 293 -89.43 -30.31 -17.81
N MET A 294 -89.24 -29.00 -17.61
CA MET A 294 -88.07 -28.45 -16.90
C MET A 294 -87.98 -28.97 -15.45
N LYS A 295 -89.10 -29.04 -14.73
CA LYS A 295 -89.17 -29.62 -13.37
C LYS A 295 -88.76 -31.09 -13.35
N ARG A 296 -89.29 -31.89 -14.28
CA ARG A 296 -89.04 -33.33 -14.36
C ARG A 296 -87.57 -33.67 -14.65
N LEU A 297 -86.88 -32.78 -15.37
CA LEU A 297 -85.48 -32.91 -15.73
C LEU A 297 -84.52 -32.11 -14.82
N ASP A 298 -85.02 -31.58 -13.70
CA ASP A 298 -84.34 -30.76 -12.69
C ASP A 298 -83.68 -29.47 -13.22
N ILE A 299 -84.09 -28.97 -14.39
CA ILE A 299 -83.42 -27.83 -15.04
C ILE A 299 -83.72 -26.53 -14.28
N GLN A 300 -82.66 -25.77 -13.96
CA GLN A 300 -82.73 -24.47 -13.28
C GLN A 300 -82.37 -23.32 -14.22
N ALA A 301 -81.29 -23.48 -15.00
CA ALA A 301 -80.84 -22.55 -16.02
C ALA A 301 -80.65 -23.26 -17.36
N ASN A 302 -80.90 -22.55 -18.47
CA ASN A 302 -80.94 -23.12 -19.81
C ASN A 302 -80.36 -22.15 -20.85
N LEU A 303 -79.33 -22.58 -21.58
CA LEU A 303 -78.78 -21.89 -22.75
C LEU A 303 -79.05 -22.71 -24.01
N VAL A 304 -79.86 -22.17 -24.91
CA VAL A 304 -80.24 -22.78 -26.19
C VAL A 304 -79.58 -22.06 -27.35
N THR A 305 -78.93 -22.78 -28.25
CA THR A 305 -78.34 -22.23 -29.48
C THR A 305 -78.68 -23.13 -30.70
N PRO A 306 -78.93 -22.59 -31.91
CA PRO A 306 -79.39 -23.38 -33.05
C PRO A 306 -78.26 -24.13 -33.75
N ILE A 307 -78.52 -25.38 -34.13
CA ILE A 307 -77.65 -26.16 -35.03
C ILE A 307 -78.18 -25.99 -36.44
N ILE A 308 -77.43 -25.30 -37.30
CA ILE A 308 -77.78 -25.08 -38.70
C ILE A 308 -76.97 -26.02 -39.58
N GLN A 309 -77.64 -26.86 -40.37
CA GLN A 309 -77.04 -27.79 -41.34
C GLN A 309 -77.50 -27.39 -42.74
N SER A 310 -76.58 -27.17 -43.68
CA SER A 310 -76.88 -26.75 -45.06
C SER A 310 -77.90 -25.59 -45.16
N GLY A 311 -77.80 -24.59 -44.28
CA GLY A 311 -78.72 -23.44 -44.21
C GLY A 311 -80.10 -23.71 -43.62
N ASN A 312 -80.38 -24.93 -43.17
CA ASN A 312 -81.63 -25.32 -42.51
C ASN A 312 -81.42 -25.55 -41.01
N LEU A 313 -82.41 -25.21 -40.19
CA LEU A 313 -82.41 -25.56 -38.76
C LEU A 313 -82.56 -27.08 -38.61
N PHE A 314 -81.49 -27.74 -38.18
CA PHE A 314 -81.44 -29.18 -37.95
C PHE A 314 -81.92 -29.55 -36.53
N GLY A 315 -81.56 -28.71 -35.57
CA GLY A 315 -81.83 -28.92 -34.15
C GLY A 315 -81.38 -27.72 -33.32
N ILE A 316 -81.33 -27.91 -32.02
CA ILE A 316 -80.76 -26.97 -31.06
C ILE A 316 -79.77 -27.73 -30.16
N LEU A 317 -78.62 -27.11 -29.91
CA LEU A 317 -77.68 -27.52 -28.87
C LEU A 317 -78.08 -26.79 -27.59
N VAL A 318 -78.17 -27.51 -26.48
CA VAL A 318 -78.69 -26.96 -25.23
C VAL A 318 -77.80 -27.35 -24.06
N ALA A 319 -77.38 -26.35 -23.29
CA ALA A 319 -76.64 -26.54 -22.04
C ALA A 319 -77.55 -26.18 -20.85
N HIS A 320 -77.49 -27.00 -19.79
CA HIS A 320 -78.28 -26.82 -18.59
C HIS A 320 -77.42 -26.86 -17.33
N HIS A 321 -77.77 -26.00 -16.38
CA HIS A 321 -77.52 -26.27 -14.96
C HIS A 321 -78.78 -26.86 -14.34
N CYS A 322 -78.59 -27.96 -13.61
CA CYS A 322 -79.65 -28.66 -12.88
C CYS A 322 -79.52 -28.45 -11.36
N ALA A 323 -78.31 -28.16 -10.87
CA ALA A 323 -78.10 -27.87 -9.44
C ALA A 323 -78.64 -26.49 -9.02
N ASN A 324 -78.34 -25.44 -9.79
CA ASN A 324 -78.58 -24.04 -9.42
C ASN A 324 -78.95 -23.19 -10.64
N VAL A 325 -79.58 -22.04 -10.40
CA VAL A 325 -79.66 -20.95 -11.39
C VAL A 325 -78.26 -20.44 -11.73
N HIS A 326 -78.05 -19.96 -12.97
CA HIS A 326 -76.74 -19.54 -13.48
C HIS A 326 -76.85 -18.27 -14.32
N GLU A 327 -75.94 -17.32 -14.15
CA GLU A 327 -75.86 -16.14 -15.01
C GLU A 327 -74.88 -16.40 -16.17
N TRP A 328 -75.42 -16.75 -17.32
CA TRP A 328 -74.65 -17.05 -18.52
C TRP A 328 -73.82 -15.84 -18.98
N GLN A 329 -72.50 -16.01 -18.98
CA GLN A 329 -71.50 -15.03 -19.40
C GLN A 329 -71.34 -15.03 -20.92
N SER A 330 -70.89 -13.91 -21.49
CA SER A 330 -70.68 -13.77 -22.95
C SER A 330 -69.80 -14.88 -23.52
N HIS A 331 -68.69 -15.22 -22.86
CA HIS A 331 -67.78 -16.27 -23.33
C HIS A 331 -68.42 -17.68 -23.33
N GLU A 332 -69.34 -17.98 -22.42
CA GLU A 332 -70.08 -19.26 -22.40
C GLU A 332 -71.11 -19.32 -23.55
N ILE A 333 -71.78 -18.19 -23.82
CA ILE A 333 -72.74 -18.02 -24.92
C ILE A 333 -72.03 -18.14 -26.27
N ASP A 334 -70.90 -17.45 -26.42
CA ASP A 334 -70.08 -17.45 -27.64
C ASP A 334 -69.45 -18.82 -27.88
N PHE A 335 -68.93 -19.47 -26.82
CA PHE A 335 -68.39 -20.83 -26.91
C PHE A 335 -69.46 -21.83 -27.37
N LEU A 336 -70.60 -21.93 -26.66
CA LEU A 336 -71.64 -22.90 -27.05
C LEU A 336 -72.17 -22.64 -28.46
N THR A 337 -72.29 -21.37 -28.86
CA THR A 337 -72.70 -20.97 -30.22
C THR A 337 -71.67 -21.37 -31.27
N ASN A 338 -70.38 -21.17 -31.01
CA ASN A 338 -69.32 -21.65 -31.89
C ASN A 338 -69.32 -23.18 -32.01
N GLN A 339 -69.52 -23.90 -30.90
CA GLN A 339 -69.64 -25.37 -30.90
C GLN A 339 -70.87 -25.86 -31.67
N ALA A 340 -72.03 -25.19 -31.58
CA ALA A 340 -73.22 -25.52 -32.36
C ALA A 340 -73.05 -25.27 -33.86
N ASN A 341 -72.35 -24.19 -34.23
CA ASN A 341 -71.97 -23.91 -35.62
C ASN A 341 -71.02 -24.98 -36.15
N GLN A 342 -69.92 -25.28 -35.44
CA GLN A 342 -68.98 -26.34 -35.81
C GLN A 342 -69.68 -27.71 -35.94
N LEU A 343 -70.63 -28.02 -35.06
CA LEU A 343 -71.42 -29.25 -35.12
C LEU A 343 -72.31 -29.31 -36.37
N GLY A 344 -73.02 -28.23 -36.71
CA GLY A 344 -73.86 -28.15 -37.91
C GLY A 344 -73.06 -28.25 -39.22
N ILE A 345 -71.87 -27.66 -39.25
CA ILE A 345 -70.89 -27.82 -40.34
C ILE A 345 -70.40 -29.27 -40.43
N ALA A 346 -70.01 -29.86 -39.30
CA ALA A 346 -69.52 -31.24 -39.24
C ALA A 346 -70.56 -32.27 -39.73
N MET A 347 -71.84 -32.04 -39.47
CA MET A 347 -72.96 -32.84 -39.98
C MET A 347 -73.21 -32.65 -41.49
N THR A 348 -72.72 -31.58 -42.12
CA THR A 348 -72.93 -31.31 -43.55
C THR A 348 -71.97 -32.10 -44.45
N GLY A 349 -70.93 -32.71 -43.89
CA GLY A 349 -69.88 -33.43 -44.64
C GLY A 349 -68.89 -32.52 -45.38
N SER A 350 -69.18 -31.22 -45.47
CA SER A 350 -68.30 -30.18 -46.04
C SER A 350 -67.17 -29.73 -45.10
N LEU A 351 -67.15 -30.20 -43.84
CA LEU A 351 -66.09 -29.87 -42.88
C LEU A 351 -64.69 -30.23 -43.39
N LEU A 352 -64.56 -31.20 -44.31
CA LEU A 352 -63.28 -31.53 -44.95
C LEU A 352 -62.61 -30.33 -45.64
N GLU A 353 -63.37 -29.44 -46.26
CA GLU A 353 -62.85 -28.26 -46.97
C GLU A 353 -62.50 -27.13 -45.98
N GLN A 354 -63.35 -26.88 -44.98
CA GLN A 354 -63.08 -25.86 -43.96
C GLN A 354 -61.96 -26.27 -42.98
N VAL A 355 -61.82 -27.54 -42.63
CA VAL A 355 -60.68 -28.04 -41.84
C VAL A 355 -59.39 -28.02 -42.64
N GLN A 356 -59.43 -28.18 -43.98
CA GLN A 356 -58.24 -27.98 -44.82
C GLN A 356 -57.81 -26.50 -44.86
N ILE A 357 -58.75 -25.56 -44.97
CA ILE A 357 -58.44 -24.12 -44.95
C ILE A 357 -57.94 -23.67 -43.57
N SER A 358 -58.57 -24.14 -42.48
CA SER A 358 -58.07 -23.87 -41.11
C SER A 358 -56.67 -24.46 -40.94
N ALA A 359 -56.47 -25.74 -41.29
CA ALA A 359 -55.17 -26.39 -41.13
C ALA A 359 -54.07 -25.73 -41.96
N GLU A 360 -54.34 -25.18 -43.15
CA GLU A 360 -53.33 -24.45 -43.92
C GLU A 360 -53.04 -23.06 -43.32
N ASN A 361 -54.05 -22.35 -42.79
CA ASN A 361 -53.82 -21.11 -42.04
C ASN A 361 -53.01 -21.37 -40.75
N ASP A 362 -53.39 -22.38 -39.97
CA ASP A 362 -52.69 -22.80 -38.75
C ASP A 362 -51.25 -23.27 -39.06
N ARG A 363 -51.04 -23.88 -40.24
CA ARG A 363 -49.72 -24.28 -40.75
C ARG A 363 -48.89 -23.06 -41.16
N GLN A 364 -49.48 -22.09 -41.86
CA GLN A 364 -48.83 -20.84 -42.25
C GLN A 364 -48.41 -20.03 -41.00
N GLU A 365 -49.27 -19.98 -39.98
CA GLU A 365 -49.00 -19.26 -38.74
C GLU A 365 -47.95 -19.97 -37.87
N ASN A 366 -48.02 -21.31 -37.74
CA ASN A 366 -46.96 -22.08 -37.08
C ASN A 366 -45.62 -22.00 -37.84
N GLU A 367 -45.61 -21.99 -39.17
CA GLU A 367 -44.39 -21.78 -39.97
C GLU A 367 -43.79 -20.41 -39.73
N ASN A 368 -44.61 -19.36 -39.56
CA ASN A 368 -44.12 -18.02 -39.20
C ASN A 368 -43.60 -17.98 -37.77
N ARG A 369 -44.33 -18.55 -36.79
CA ARG A 369 -43.85 -18.68 -35.40
C ARG A 369 -42.54 -19.49 -35.31
N GLN A 370 -42.37 -20.54 -36.12
CA GLN A 370 -41.11 -21.27 -36.20
C GLN A 370 -39.97 -20.43 -36.79
N LYS A 371 -40.22 -19.62 -37.83
CA LYS A 371 -39.20 -18.71 -38.40
C LYS A 371 -38.77 -17.64 -37.40
N GLU A 372 -39.72 -17.02 -36.69
CA GLU A 372 -39.43 -16.04 -35.65
C GLU A 372 -38.66 -16.66 -34.48
N LEU A 373 -39.04 -17.86 -34.04
CA LEU A 373 -38.32 -18.59 -33.00
C LEU A 373 -36.89 -18.97 -33.43
N LEU A 374 -36.70 -19.43 -34.66
CA LEU A 374 -35.36 -19.75 -35.21
C LEU A 374 -34.49 -18.49 -35.34
N ALA A 375 -35.06 -17.35 -35.72
CA ALA A 375 -34.34 -16.07 -35.74
C ALA A 375 -33.94 -15.61 -34.34
N LEU A 376 -34.84 -15.74 -33.36
CA LEU A 376 -34.54 -15.46 -31.94
C LEU A 376 -33.44 -16.37 -31.39
N LEU A 377 -33.50 -17.68 -31.68
CA LEU A 377 -32.45 -18.64 -31.29
C LEU A 377 -31.09 -18.30 -31.91
N SER A 378 -31.06 -17.87 -33.17
CA SER A 378 -29.81 -17.43 -33.83
C SER A 378 -29.22 -16.17 -33.19
N ASN A 379 -30.07 -15.22 -32.76
CA ASN A 379 -29.62 -14.05 -32.01
C ASN A 379 -29.09 -14.43 -30.62
N ILE A 380 -29.76 -15.36 -29.92
CA ILE A 380 -29.29 -15.91 -28.62
C ILE A 380 -27.93 -16.59 -28.79
N GLU A 381 -27.73 -17.38 -29.85
CA GLU A 381 -26.46 -18.02 -30.16
C GLU A 381 -25.35 -16.97 -30.41
N GLY A 382 -25.64 -15.89 -31.16
CA GLY A 382 -24.70 -14.79 -31.37
C GLY A 382 -24.25 -14.11 -30.07
N ALA A 383 -25.19 -13.82 -29.15
CA ALA A 383 -24.87 -13.26 -27.85
C ALA A 383 -24.09 -14.25 -26.96
N ALA A 384 -24.42 -15.54 -26.99
CA ALA A 384 -23.71 -16.59 -26.26
C ALA A 384 -22.27 -16.79 -26.77
N GLN A 385 -22.01 -16.54 -28.05
CA GLN A 385 -20.67 -16.50 -28.64
C GLN A 385 -19.91 -15.20 -28.36
N GLY A 386 -20.51 -14.25 -27.61
CA GLY A 386 -19.89 -13.01 -27.16
C GLY A 386 -20.20 -11.78 -28.04
N ASP A 387 -21.07 -11.89 -29.04
CA ASP A 387 -21.50 -10.72 -29.82
C ASP A 387 -22.65 -9.98 -29.10
N LEU A 388 -22.31 -9.02 -28.23
CA LEU A 388 -23.29 -8.23 -27.48
C LEU A 388 -23.85 -7.04 -28.30
N THR A 389 -23.57 -6.99 -29.61
CA THR A 389 -24.18 -6.04 -30.54
C THR A 389 -25.46 -6.58 -31.19
N VAL A 390 -25.67 -7.90 -31.16
CA VAL A 390 -26.89 -8.53 -31.70
C VAL A 390 -28.15 -8.03 -30.98
N ARG A 391 -29.24 -7.89 -31.72
CA ARG A 391 -30.56 -7.54 -31.19
C ARG A 391 -31.60 -8.39 -31.89
N ALA A 392 -32.56 -8.91 -31.14
CA ALA A 392 -33.69 -9.63 -31.69
C ALA A 392 -34.77 -8.64 -32.15
N ASP A 393 -35.35 -8.90 -33.32
CA ASP A 393 -36.45 -8.09 -33.86
C ASP A 393 -37.71 -8.25 -33.00
N ILE A 394 -38.35 -7.12 -32.67
CA ILE A 394 -39.54 -7.07 -31.81
C ILE A 394 -40.78 -7.20 -32.71
N THR A 395 -41.28 -8.42 -32.88
CA THR A 395 -42.52 -8.71 -33.63
C THR A 395 -43.76 -8.55 -32.75
N ALA A 396 -44.94 -8.42 -33.38
CA ALA A 396 -46.20 -8.39 -32.64
C ALA A 396 -46.62 -9.82 -32.26
N GLY A 397 -46.71 -10.11 -30.97
CA GLY A 397 -47.09 -11.42 -30.45
C GLY A 397 -46.21 -11.84 -29.27
N GLU A 398 -46.37 -13.08 -28.81
CA GLU A 398 -45.67 -13.55 -27.61
C GLU A 398 -44.16 -13.76 -27.81
N ILE A 399 -43.69 -13.98 -29.06
CA ILE A 399 -42.25 -14.08 -29.38
C ILE A 399 -41.55 -12.72 -29.23
N GLY A 400 -42.20 -11.61 -29.61
CA GLY A 400 -41.67 -10.26 -29.41
C GLY A 400 -41.41 -9.90 -27.95
N ILE A 401 -42.23 -10.41 -27.01
CA ILE A 401 -42.00 -10.23 -25.57
C ILE A 401 -40.72 -10.96 -25.12
N VAL A 402 -40.45 -12.14 -25.68
CA VAL A 402 -39.20 -12.88 -25.41
C VAL A 402 -37.99 -12.16 -26.01
N ALA A 403 -38.14 -11.56 -27.20
CA ALA A 403 -37.12 -10.73 -27.83
C ALA A 403 -36.77 -9.47 -27.01
N ASP A 404 -37.76 -8.80 -26.40
CA ASP A 404 -37.53 -7.67 -25.48
C ASP A 404 -36.68 -8.06 -24.26
N PHE A 405 -37.00 -9.18 -23.59
CA PHE A 405 -36.20 -9.66 -22.45
C PHE A 405 -34.78 -10.05 -22.87
N PHE A 406 -34.63 -10.69 -24.03
CA PHE A 406 -33.32 -11.00 -24.60
C PHE A 406 -32.51 -9.72 -24.87
N ASN A 407 -33.10 -8.71 -25.49
CA ASN A 407 -32.44 -7.43 -25.76
C ASN A 407 -31.99 -6.75 -24.46
N ALA A 408 -32.80 -6.78 -23.39
CA ALA A 408 -32.43 -6.26 -22.06
C ALA A 408 -31.31 -7.07 -21.38
N ILE A 409 -31.26 -8.40 -21.56
CA ILE A 409 -30.15 -9.25 -21.09
C ILE A 409 -28.85 -8.85 -21.78
N VAL A 410 -28.85 -8.70 -23.10
CA VAL A 410 -27.67 -8.33 -23.88
C VAL A 410 -27.19 -6.91 -23.53
N GLU A 411 -28.10 -5.99 -23.24
CA GLU A 411 -27.76 -4.63 -22.80
C GLU A 411 -27.03 -4.63 -21.45
N ASN A 412 -27.57 -5.30 -20.43
CA ASN A 412 -26.93 -5.38 -19.12
C ASN A 412 -25.54 -6.05 -19.19
N LEU A 413 -25.41 -7.11 -20.00
CA LEU A 413 -24.11 -7.76 -20.25
C LEU A 413 -23.12 -6.81 -20.92
N ARG A 414 -23.58 -5.99 -21.87
CA ARG A 414 -22.76 -4.98 -22.56
C ARG A 414 -22.22 -3.93 -21.58
N GLU A 415 -23.07 -3.40 -20.69
CA GLU A 415 -22.65 -2.44 -19.66
C GLU A 415 -21.59 -3.03 -18.72
N ILE A 416 -21.83 -4.24 -18.20
CA ILE A 416 -20.87 -4.96 -17.33
C ILE A 416 -19.51 -5.14 -18.03
N VAL A 417 -19.51 -5.62 -19.28
CA VAL A 417 -18.28 -5.82 -20.07
C VAL A 417 -17.53 -4.50 -20.32
N GLN A 418 -18.25 -3.41 -20.65
CA GLN A 418 -17.64 -2.09 -20.81
C GLN A 418 -17.03 -1.56 -19.50
N GLN A 419 -17.70 -1.75 -18.36
CA GLN A 419 -17.24 -1.30 -17.05
C GLN A 419 -16.01 -2.11 -16.56
N VAL A 420 -15.97 -3.42 -16.81
CA VAL A 420 -14.78 -4.25 -16.54
C VAL A 420 -13.62 -3.82 -17.43
N LYS A 421 -13.84 -3.55 -18.73
CA LYS A 421 -12.80 -3.07 -19.65
C LYS A 421 -12.20 -1.74 -19.17
N SER A 422 -13.04 -0.75 -18.85
CA SER A 422 -12.57 0.55 -18.32
C SER A 422 -11.82 0.40 -16.99
N SER A 423 -12.23 -0.54 -16.15
CA SER A 423 -11.57 -0.81 -14.87
C SER A 423 -10.19 -1.46 -15.07
N ALA A 424 -10.05 -2.42 -16.00
CA ALA A 424 -8.78 -3.03 -16.35
C ALA A 424 -7.79 -1.99 -16.94
N GLU A 425 -8.26 -1.08 -17.79
CA GLU A 425 -7.46 0.02 -18.34
C GLU A 425 -6.96 0.98 -17.25
N LYS A 426 -7.82 1.37 -16.29
CA LYS A 426 -7.43 2.19 -15.13
C LYS A 426 -6.41 1.51 -14.22
N VAL A 427 -6.55 0.19 -14.01
CA VAL A 427 -5.58 -0.62 -13.25
C VAL A 427 -4.22 -0.63 -13.97
N ASN A 428 -4.18 -0.93 -15.27
CA ASN A 428 -2.94 -0.89 -16.06
C ASN A 428 -2.23 0.48 -15.99
N TYR A 429 -2.99 1.57 -16.13
CA TYR A 429 -2.43 2.93 -16.03
C TYR A 429 -1.82 3.20 -14.64
N SER A 430 -2.54 2.90 -13.56
CA SER A 430 -2.06 3.14 -12.18
C SER A 430 -0.86 2.25 -11.81
N ILE A 431 -0.73 1.06 -12.39
CA ILE A 431 0.44 0.21 -12.19
C ILE A 431 1.67 0.82 -12.89
N GLY A 432 1.54 1.30 -14.12
CA GLY A 432 2.64 1.93 -14.85
C GLY A 432 3.25 3.13 -14.12
N GLU A 433 2.40 4.01 -13.57
CA GLU A 433 2.84 5.14 -12.73
C GLU A 433 3.60 4.67 -11.48
N LYS A 434 3.11 3.64 -10.79
CA LYS A 434 3.74 3.09 -9.58
C LYS A 434 5.04 2.35 -9.88
N GLN A 435 5.15 1.68 -11.02
CA GLN A 435 6.36 0.99 -11.47
C GLN A 435 7.56 1.97 -11.52
N GLN A 436 7.34 3.16 -12.07
CA GLN A 436 8.35 4.21 -12.14
C GLN A 436 8.76 4.66 -10.72
N ALA A 437 7.80 5.01 -9.87
CA ALA A 437 8.08 5.47 -8.50
C ALA A 437 8.85 4.43 -7.66
N ILE A 438 8.59 3.14 -7.87
CA ILE A 438 9.31 2.04 -7.19
C ILE A 438 10.72 1.85 -7.76
N GLY A 439 10.91 2.02 -9.08
CA GLY A 439 12.24 2.03 -9.69
C GLY A 439 13.11 3.20 -9.21
N GLU A 440 12.51 4.39 -9.07
CA GLU A 440 13.16 5.57 -8.49
C GLU A 440 13.53 5.33 -7.01
N LEU A 441 12.64 4.73 -6.22
CA LEU A 441 12.92 4.36 -4.83
C LEU A 441 14.08 3.36 -4.71
N ALA A 442 14.14 2.34 -5.59
CA ALA A 442 15.25 1.39 -5.62
C ALA A 442 16.60 2.06 -5.93
N SER A 443 16.60 3.00 -6.88
CA SER A 443 17.79 3.76 -7.29
C SER A 443 18.27 4.70 -6.18
N GLU A 444 17.38 5.48 -5.57
CA GLU A 444 17.75 6.42 -4.51
C GLU A 444 18.20 5.68 -3.23
N ALA A 445 17.59 4.54 -2.90
CA ALA A 445 18.06 3.69 -1.80
C ALA A 445 19.48 3.12 -2.06
N SER A 446 19.78 2.72 -3.28
CA SER A 446 21.14 2.28 -3.67
C SER A 446 22.17 3.40 -3.54
N LYS A 447 21.80 4.62 -3.97
CA LYS A 447 22.63 5.83 -3.86
C LYS A 447 22.79 6.31 -2.42
N GLN A 448 21.76 6.15 -1.59
CA GLN A 448 21.81 6.41 -0.15
C GLN A 448 22.84 5.48 0.52
N ALA A 449 22.88 4.19 0.18
CA ALA A 449 23.88 3.25 0.70
C ALA A 449 25.32 3.68 0.36
N GLU A 450 25.57 4.21 -0.84
CA GLU A 450 26.89 4.75 -1.25
C GLU A 450 27.31 5.98 -0.42
N VAL A 451 26.42 6.95 -0.24
CA VAL A 451 26.68 8.15 0.60
C VAL A 451 26.94 7.78 2.06
N ILE A 452 26.29 6.73 2.54
CA ILE A 452 26.48 6.23 3.91
C ILE A 452 27.86 5.58 4.08
N GLN A 453 28.40 4.87 3.07
CA GLN A 453 29.79 4.38 3.12
C GLN A 453 30.80 5.52 3.28
N GLN A 454 30.58 6.66 2.62
CA GLN A 454 31.41 7.85 2.84
C GLN A 454 31.26 8.41 4.27
N SER A 455 30.05 8.34 4.83
CA SER A 455 29.77 8.77 6.22
C SER A 455 30.46 7.88 7.26
N VAL A 456 30.57 6.57 7.01
CA VAL A 456 31.36 5.63 7.83
C VAL A 456 32.83 6.07 7.88
N LEU A 457 33.44 6.39 6.72
CA LEU A 457 34.84 6.84 6.64
C LEU A 457 35.09 8.13 7.43
N PHE A 458 34.12 9.06 7.47
CA PHE A 458 34.23 10.26 8.32
C PHE A 458 34.20 9.91 9.83
N GLY A 459 33.40 8.92 10.25
CA GLY A 459 33.39 8.42 11.63
C GLY A 459 34.71 7.76 12.04
N GLU A 460 35.32 6.97 11.16
CA GLU A 460 36.66 6.39 11.37
C GLU A 460 37.74 7.47 11.45
N GLN A 461 37.70 8.46 10.55
CA GLN A 461 38.64 9.58 10.57
C GLN A 461 38.48 10.44 11.83
N MET A 462 37.26 10.63 12.33
CA MET A 462 37.00 11.29 13.62
C MET A 462 37.60 10.49 14.79
N THR A 463 37.42 9.17 14.81
CA THR A 463 38.05 8.25 15.79
C THR A 463 39.58 8.39 15.80
N ILE A 464 40.21 8.42 14.62
CA ILE A 464 41.67 8.61 14.47
C ILE A 464 42.10 10.02 14.93
N SER A 465 41.33 11.05 14.58
CA SER A 465 41.61 12.44 14.95
C SER A 465 41.53 12.65 16.47
N SER A 466 40.46 12.16 17.10
CA SER A 466 40.29 12.17 18.56
C SER A 466 41.49 11.52 19.25
N ARG A 467 41.88 10.31 18.84
CA ARG A 467 43.06 9.64 19.43
C ARG A 467 44.36 10.45 19.29
N LYS A 468 44.53 11.20 18.19
CA LYS A 468 45.66 12.14 18.01
C LYS A 468 45.57 13.35 18.95
N ILE A 469 44.38 13.90 19.18
CA ILE A 469 44.14 15.01 20.11
C ILE A 469 44.43 14.59 21.55
N ALA A 470 43.89 13.46 22.02
CA ALA A 470 44.15 12.94 23.38
C ALA A 470 45.65 12.71 23.63
N ASN A 471 46.37 12.17 22.65
CA ASN A 471 47.82 11.99 22.75
C ASN A 471 48.61 13.32 22.77
N LYS A 472 48.16 14.34 22.03
CA LYS A 472 48.73 15.70 22.11
C LYS A 472 48.45 16.34 23.47
N ALA A 473 47.23 16.20 24.00
CA ALA A 473 46.85 16.72 25.30
C ALA A 473 47.70 16.12 26.44
N ARG A 474 47.86 14.79 26.47
CA ARG A 474 48.73 14.10 27.44
C ARG A 474 50.19 14.58 27.37
N LYS A 475 50.74 14.77 26.17
CA LYS A 475 52.09 15.33 25.99
C LYS A 475 52.20 16.77 26.50
N ALA A 476 51.17 17.59 26.29
CA ALA A 476 51.18 18.98 26.74
C ALA A 476 51.02 19.11 28.27
N SER A 477 50.18 18.29 28.90
CA SER A 477 50.13 18.10 30.36
C SER A 477 51.50 17.70 30.92
N GLN A 478 52.18 16.72 30.31
CA GLN A 478 53.54 16.33 30.71
C GLN A 478 54.56 17.50 30.62
N VAL A 479 54.49 18.30 29.56
CA VAL A 479 55.36 19.50 29.43
C VAL A 479 55.02 20.56 30.48
N ALA A 480 53.73 20.79 30.77
CA ALA A 480 53.30 21.69 31.83
C ALA A 480 53.79 21.22 33.22
N LYS A 481 53.73 19.91 33.49
CA LYS A 481 54.27 19.32 34.72
C LYS A 481 55.79 19.54 34.85
N ILE A 482 56.55 19.36 33.77
CA ILE A 482 58.01 19.64 33.76
C ILE A 482 58.28 21.13 34.00
N ALA A 483 57.48 22.04 33.43
CA ALA A 483 57.58 23.48 33.66
C ALA A 483 57.27 23.84 35.12
N SER A 484 56.20 23.27 35.70
CA SER A 484 55.85 23.40 37.12
C SER A 484 57.00 22.97 38.03
N ASP A 485 57.54 21.76 37.82
CA ASP A 485 58.62 21.21 38.66
C ASP A 485 59.92 22.00 38.52
N THR A 486 60.17 22.58 37.33
CA THR A 486 61.31 23.48 37.09
C THR A 486 61.11 24.81 37.81
N ALA A 487 59.94 25.45 37.67
CA ALA A 487 59.63 26.71 38.33
C ALA A 487 59.66 26.58 39.86
N GLN A 488 59.18 25.46 40.41
CA GLN A 488 59.27 25.16 41.84
C GLN A 488 60.73 25.05 42.30
N LYS A 489 61.60 24.33 41.57
CA LYS A 489 63.03 24.24 41.87
C LYS A 489 63.70 25.62 41.83
N SER A 490 63.43 26.41 40.78
CA SER A 490 63.90 27.80 40.67
C SER A 490 63.41 28.67 41.83
N GLY A 491 62.18 28.49 42.32
CA GLY A 491 61.66 29.16 43.51
C GLY A 491 62.52 28.88 44.74
N THR A 492 62.81 27.61 45.03
CA THR A 492 63.68 27.23 46.17
C THR A 492 65.13 27.72 46.03
N MET A 493 65.61 27.98 44.81
CA MET A 493 66.92 28.62 44.58
C MET A 493 66.84 30.13 44.85
N ILE A 494 65.79 30.79 44.39
CA ILE A 494 65.53 32.22 44.64
C ILE A 494 65.37 32.51 46.15
N GLU A 495 64.68 31.65 46.91
CA GLU A 495 64.58 31.77 48.37
C GLU A 495 65.97 31.74 49.05
N LYS A 496 66.90 30.91 48.57
CA LYS A 496 68.29 30.89 49.05
C LYS A 496 69.03 32.17 48.66
N THR A 497 68.80 32.71 47.46
CA THR A 497 69.37 34.01 47.04
C THR A 497 68.86 35.16 47.91
N VAL A 498 67.57 35.20 48.26
CA VAL A 498 67.01 36.19 49.21
C VAL A 498 67.71 36.10 50.57
N ALA A 499 67.86 34.89 51.12
CA ALA A 499 68.57 34.69 52.38
C ALA A 499 70.04 35.15 52.32
N ASN A 500 70.75 34.81 51.24
CA ASN A 500 72.13 35.25 51.00
C ASN A 500 72.24 36.77 50.89
N ASN A 501 71.35 37.45 50.17
CA ASN A 501 71.35 38.91 50.05
C ASN A 501 71.06 39.60 51.38
N GLN A 502 70.15 39.07 52.19
CA GLN A 502 69.90 39.58 53.54
C GLN A 502 71.13 39.41 54.45
N GLN A 503 71.85 38.29 54.35
CA GLN A 503 73.13 38.08 55.05
C GLN A 503 74.23 39.02 54.54
N LEU A 504 74.34 39.22 53.23
CA LEU A 504 75.30 40.13 52.60
C LEU A 504 75.07 41.58 53.06
N ARG A 505 73.82 42.04 53.04
CA ARG A 505 73.40 43.35 53.56
C ARG A 505 73.82 43.55 55.02
N SER A 506 73.64 42.54 55.86
CA SER A 506 74.09 42.56 57.26
C SER A 506 75.62 42.68 57.37
N THR A 507 76.36 41.90 56.58
CA THR A 507 77.83 41.91 56.55
C THR A 507 78.39 43.26 56.08
N VAL A 508 77.80 43.86 55.04
CA VAL A 508 78.17 45.20 54.54
C VAL A 508 77.91 46.27 55.62
N ALA A 509 76.74 46.23 56.27
CA ALA A 509 76.40 47.17 57.35
C ALA A 509 77.33 47.05 58.58
N GLU A 510 77.69 45.82 58.99
CA GLU A 510 78.69 45.62 60.04
C GLU A 510 80.09 46.12 59.63
N THR A 511 80.47 45.91 58.37
CA THR A 511 81.78 46.34 57.85
C THR A 511 81.86 47.86 57.81
N ALA A 512 80.83 48.55 57.31
CA ALA A 512 80.72 50.00 57.37
C ALA A 512 80.85 50.53 58.83
N LYS A 513 80.18 49.87 59.79
CA LYS A 513 80.28 50.21 61.22
C LYS A 513 81.70 50.01 61.79
N LYS A 514 82.41 48.95 61.38
CA LYS A 514 83.82 48.71 61.77
C LYS A 514 84.75 49.74 61.14
N MET A 515 84.58 50.07 59.86
CA MET A 515 85.39 51.08 59.16
C MET A 515 85.18 52.48 59.75
N LYS A 516 83.95 52.85 60.12
CA LYS A 516 83.67 54.11 60.83
C LYS A 516 84.42 54.21 62.15
N ARG A 517 84.42 53.13 62.96
CA ARG A 517 85.20 53.07 64.21
C ARG A 517 86.72 53.15 63.97
N LEU A 518 87.21 52.58 62.87
CA LEU A 518 88.63 52.67 62.48
C LEU A 518 88.99 54.11 62.13
N GLY A 519 88.17 54.81 61.33
CA GLY A 519 88.34 56.24 61.04
C GLY A 519 88.34 57.10 62.31
N GLU A 520 87.38 56.89 63.21
CA GLU A 520 87.32 57.56 64.53
C GLU A 520 88.60 57.31 65.36
N SER A 521 89.16 56.10 65.31
CA SER A 521 90.40 55.73 66.01
C SER A 521 91.64 56.37 65.37
N SER A 522 91.73 56.38 64.04
CA SER A 522 92.82 57.05 63.30
C SER A 522 92.80 58.57 63.53
N GLN A 523 91.63 59.20 63.64
CA GLN A 523 91.52 60.61 64.05
C GLN A 523 92.04 60.86 65.48
N GLN A 524 91.89 59.91 66.40
CA GLN A 524 92.49 60.01 67.74
C GLN A 524 94.02 59.86 67.67
N ILE A 525 94.53 58.94 66.85
CA ILE A 525 95.98 58.78 66.65
C ILE A 525 96.59 60.05 66.03
N SER A 526 95.98 60.63 64.99
CA SER A 526 96.42 61.89 64.37
C SER A 526 96.60 63.02 65.42
N LYS A 527 95.62 63.19 66.32
CA LYS A 527 95.70 64.17 67.43
C LYS A 527 96.86 63.89 68.38
N VAL A 528 97.12 62.62 68.71
CA VAL A 528 98.25 62.23 69.58
C VAL A 528 99.59 62.46 68.87
N VAL A 529 99.71 62.08 67.60
CA VAL A 529 100.92 62.27 66.80
C VAL A 529 101.26 63.75 66.64
N SER A 530 100.26 64.60 66.35
CA SER A 530 100.42 66.05 66.31
C SER A 530 100.88 66.64 67.65
N LEU A 531 100.39 66.11 68.78
CA LEU A 531 100.87 66.50 70.12
C LEU A 531 102.32 66.05 70.37
N ILE A 532 102.71 64.84 69.96
CA ILE A 532 104.10 64.35 70.11
C ILE A 532 105.04 65.20 69.24
N ASN A 533 104.65 65.55 68.01
CA ASN A 533 105.40 66.46 67.14
C ASN A 533 105.62 67.84 67.81
N GLN A 534 104.57 68.42 68.41
CA GLN A 534 104.68 69.66 69.19
C GLN A 534 105.61 69.54 70.42
N ILE A 535 105.61 68.38 71.09
CA ILE A 535 106.53 68.09 72.20
C ILE A 535 107.96 67.94 71.67
N ALA A 536 108.19 67.20 70.60
CA ALA A 536 109.50 67.00 69.98
C ALA A 536 110.13 68.33 69.52
N LEU A 537 109.35 69.21 68.88
CA LEU A 537 109.79 70.56 68.52
C LEU A 537 110.18 71.40 69.75
N LYS A 538 109.41 71.33 70.84
CA LYS A 538 109.76 72.00 72.11
C LYS A 538 111.01 71.41 72.76
N THR A 539 111.15 70.09 72.78
CA THR A 539 112.33 69.41 73.32
C THR A 539 113.58 69.75 72.52
N ASN A 540 113.49 69.83 71.18
CA ASN A 540 114.58 70.27 70.32
C ASN A 540 115.01 71.72 70.64
N LEU A 541 114.04 72.64 70.80
CA LEU A 541 114.34 74.03 71.21
C LEU A 541 114.96 74.12 72.62
N LEU A 542 114.48 73.32 73.58
CA LEU A 542 115.06 73.24 74.92
C LEU A 542 116.49 72.67 74.90
N ALA A 543 116.73 71.66 74.07
CA ALA A 543 118.03 71.03 73.87
C ALA A 543 119.04 71.99 73.23
N VAL A 544 118.63 72.74 72.19
CA VAL A 544 119.45 73.81 71.59
C VAL A 544 119.79 74.88 72.63
N ASN A 545 118.82 75.35 73.41
CA ASN A 545 119.06 76.32 74.48
C ASN A 545 120.02 75.78 75.56
N ALA A 546 119.87 74.52 75.96
CA ALA A 546 120.74 73.86 76.93
C ALA A 546 122.17 73.66 76.40
N SER A 547 122.34 73.33 75.12
CA SER A 547 123.66 73.21 74.48
C SER A 547 124.37 74.56 74.40
N ILE A 548 123.66 75.63 74.06
CA ILE A 548 124.19 77.01 74.08
C ILE A 548 124.65 77.43 75.49
N GLU A 549 123.85 77.16 76.52
CA GLU A 549 124.20 77.55 77.89
C GLU A 549 125.32 76.65 78.48
N ALA A 550 125.37 75.38 78.11
CA ALA A 550 126.48 74.49 78.44
C ALA A 550 127.79 74.92 77.75
N ALA A 551 127.74 75.37 76.49
CA ALA A 551 128.90 75.93 75.79
C ALA A 551 129.39 77.25 76.43
N ARG A 552 128.50 78.06 77.01
CA ARG A 552 128.86 79.26 77.79
C ARG A 552 129.61 78.94 79.09
N ALA A 553 129.37 77.79 79.69
CA ALA A 553 130.00 77.39 80.96
C ALA A 553 131.45 76.88 80.83
N GLY A 554 132.00 76.81 79.61
CA GLY A 554 133.41 76.44 79.37
C GLY A 554 133.69 74.95 79.61
N GLU A 555 134.89 74.61 80.10
CA GLU A 555 135.32 73.22 80.33
C GLU A 555 134.38 72.44 81.27
N GLU A 556 133.83 73.08 82.30
CA GLU A 556 132.86 72.48 83.23
C GLU A 556 131.51 72.11 82.56
N GLY A 557 131.11 72.85 81.52
CA GLY A 557 129.85 72.62 80.79
C GLY A 557 129.92 71.54 79.71
N ARG A 558 131.13 71.09 79.35
CA ARG A 558 131.39 70.28 78.16
C ARG A 558 130.62 68.94 78.14
N GLY A 559 130.43 68.30 79.29
CA GLY A 559 129.61 67.08 79.41
C GLY A 559 128.12 67.34 79.18
N PHE A 560 127.59 68.48 79.66
CA PHE A 560 126.20 68.86 79.46
C PHE A 560 125.91 69.27 78.01
N ALA A 561 126.87 69.89 77.32
CA ALA A 561 126.72 70.26 75.90
C ALA A 561 126.52 69.03 75.00
N ILE A 562 127.29 67.96 75.22
CA ILE A 562 127.17 66.69 74.50
C ILE A 562 125.79 66.06 74.73
N VAL A 563 125.34 65.99 75.99
CA VAL A 563 124.01 65.43 76.32
C VAL A 563 122.89 66.28 75.72
N ALA A 564 123.01 67.60 75.72
CA ALA A 564 122.03 68.51 75.13
C ALA A 564 121.98 68.37 73.60
N GLU A 565 123.11 68.21 72.92
CA GLU A 565 123.13 67.98 71.47
C GLU A 565 122.53 66.62 71.08
N GLU A 566 122.81 65.55 71.84
CA GLU A 566 122.18 64.23 71.67
C GLU A 566 120.66 64.28 71.85
N VAL A 567 120.16 64.97 72.89
CA VAL A 567 118.72 65.17 73.11
C VAL A 567 118.09 65.99 71.99
N GLY A 568 118.81 66.97 71.43
CA GLY A 568 118.38 67.74 70.26
C GLY A 568 118.24 66.88 69.00
N GLN A 569 119.24 66.04 68.73
CA GLN A 569 119.20 65.09 67.61
C GLN A 569 118.05 64.07 67.76
N LEU A 570 117.85 63.50 68.95
CA LEU A 570 116.72 62.61 69.23
C LEU A 570 115.36 63.31 69.07
N ALA A 571 115.27 64.58 69.47
CA ALA A 571 114.05 65.37 69.30
C ALA A 571 113.79 65.75 67.84
N ALA A 572 114.83 66.05 67.05
CA ALA A 572 114.72 66.25 65.60
C ALA A 572 114.32 64.96 64.87
N GLN A 573 114.90 63.81 65.24
CA GLN A 573 114.49 62.49 64.74
C GLN A 573 113.03 62.18 65.10
N SER A 574 112.60 62.46 66.33
CA SER A 574 111.20 62.30 66.77
C SER A 574 110.23 63.21 66.00
N THR A 575 110.66 64.43 65.66
CA THR A 575 109.92 65.36 64.78
C THR A 575 109.76 64.78 63.36
N SER A 576 110.81 64.20 62.79
CA SER A 576 110.72 63.54 61.46
C SER A 576 109.82 62.31 61.49
N ALA A 577 110.03 61.42 62.47
CA ALA A 577 109.28 60.18 62.61
C ALA A 577 107.78 60.44 62.88
N THR A 578 107.43 61.44 63.70
CA THR A 578 106.02 61.81 63.89
C THR A 578 105.38 62.38 62.63
N LYS A 579 106.13 63.12 61.80
CA LYS A 579 105.63 63.61 60.50
C LYS A 579 105.41 62.48 59.49
N GLU A 580 106.25 61.45 59.50
CA GLU A 580 106.02 60.23 58.70
C GLU A 580 104.77 59.46 59.19
N VAL A 581 104.58 59.33 60.51
CA VAL A 581 103.37 58.72 61.08
C VAL A 581 102.12 59.55 60.78
N GLU A 582 102.20 60.89 60.80
CA GLU A 582 101.10 61.80 60.43
C GLU A 582 100.64 61.54 58.98
N GLN A 583 101.58 61.42 58.04
CA GLN A 583 101.29 61.06 56.64
C GLN A 583 100.62 59.68 56.49
N ILE A 584 101.08 58.67 57.25
CA ILE A 584 100.49 57.32 57.25
C ILE A 584 99.05 57.37 57.80
N VAL A 585 98.81 58.12 58.88
CA VAL A 585 97.48 58.24 59.48
C VAL A 585 96.51 59.00 58.56
N ASP A 586 96.96 60.05 57.88
CA ASP A 586 96.16 60.76 56.88
C ASP A 586 95.81 59.88 55.68
N ALA A 587 96.73 59.03 55.22
CA ALA A 587 96.45 58.02 54.19
C ALA A 587 95.39 57.02 54.65
N ILE A 588 95.49 56.49 55.88
CA ILE A 588 94.46 55.61 56.47
C ILE A 588 93.11 56.33 56.58
N LEU A 589 93.09 57.63 56.92
CA LEU A 589 91.86 58.42 56.97
C LEU A 589 91.24 58.63 55.58
N LEU A 590 92.03 58.78 54.53
CA LEU A 590 91.52 58.82 53.16
C LEU A 590 90.92 57.47 52.75
N GLU A 591 91.70 56.39 52.85
CA GLU A 591 91.29 55.03 52.47
C GLU A 591 90.04 54.56 53.24
N THR A 592 89.97 54.82 54.55
CA THR A 592 88.79 54.45 55.36
C THR A 592 87.51 55.15 54.90
N ASN A 593 87.59 56.42 54.48
CA ASN A 593 86.44 57.14 53.92
C ASN A 593 86.05 56.61 52.53
N GLU A 594 87.01 56.25 51.67
CA GLU A 594 86.72 55.63 50.38
C GLU A 594 86.02 54.27 50.54
N VAL A 595 86.48 53.44 51.49
CA VAL A 595 85.81 52.16 51.80
C VAL A 595 84.41 52.38 52.39
N ILE A 596 84.19 53.37 53.26
CA ILE A 596 82.84 53.69 53.76
C ILE A 596 81.91 54.05 52.59
N LYS A 597 82.35 54.92 51.69
CA LYS A 597 81.58 55.31 50.50
C LYS A 597 81.28 54.11 49.58
N ALA A 598 82.24 53.19 49.41
CA ALA A 598 82.02 51.95 48.68
C ALA A 598 80.99 51.03 49.37
N MET A 599 80.97 50.96 50.70
CA MET A 599 79.98 50.19 51.46
C MET A 599 78.58 50.82 51.42
N GLU A 600 78.46 52.14 51.35
CA GLU A 600 77.17 52.83 51.12
C GLU A 600 76.59 52.47 49.74
N VAL A 601 77.41 52.56 48.69
CA VAL A 601 77.03 52.13 47.33
C VAL A 601 76.65 50.64 47.30
N GLY A 602 77.46 49.78 47.91
CA GLY A 602 77.16 48.33 48.01
C GLY A 602 75.87 48.04 48.77
N THR A 603 75.56 48.81 49.82
CA THR A 603 74.28 48.69 50.54
C THR A 603 73.09 49.01 49.63
N THR A 604 73.19 50.07 48.83
CA THR A 604 72.15 50.43 47.84
C THR A 604 71.99 49.36 46.77
N GLN A 605 73.09 48.81 46.25
CA GLN A 605 73.08 47.74 45.26
C GLN A 605 72.38 46.47 45.78
N VAL A 606 72.73 46.01 46.99
CA VAL A 606 72.10 44.79 47.57
C VAL A 606 70.60 44.98 47.85
N VAL A 607 70.14 46.20 48.15
CA VAL A 607 68.71 46.50 48.29
C VAL A 607 67.99 46.40 46.94
N GLU A 608 68.56 46.92 45.86
CA GLU A 608 67.97 46.84 44.52
C GLU A 608 68.01 45.41 43.96
N GLU A 609 69.10 44.66 44.18
CA GLU A 609 69.15 43.22 43.86
C GLU A 609 68.07 42.44 44.61
N SER A 610 67.84 42.73 45.90
CA SER A 610 66.78 42.09 46.68
C SER A 610 65.38 42.36 46.09
N ARG A 611 65.15 43.55 45.52
CA ARG A 611 63.90 43.90 44.82
C ARG A 611 63.71 43.06 43.56
N LEU A 612 64.74 42.95 42.72
CA LEU A 612 64.72 42.16 41.48
C LEU A 612 64.54 40.65 41.74
N VAL A 613 65.12 40.14 42.82
CA VAL A 613 64.97 38.73 43.23
C VAL A 613 63.53 38.43 43.68
N GLU A 614 62.86 39.35 44.37
CA GLU A 614 61.44 39.21 44.74
C GLU A 614 60.50 39.31 43.52
N GLU A 615 60.78 40.20 42.55
CA GLU A 615 60.04 40.23 41.27
C GLU A 615 60.20 38.93 40.46
N THR A 616 61.39 38.33 40.53
CA THR A 616 61.68 37.02 39.93
C THR A 616 60.87 35.91 40.62
N LYS A 617 60.78 35.92 41.96
CA LYS A 617 59.97 34.99 42.74
C LYS A 617 58.49 35.04 42.33
N GLN A 618 57.89 36.23 42.31
CA GLN A 618 56.49 36.42 41.91
C GLN A 618 56.22 35.97 40.45
N SER A 619 57.22 36.11 39.58
CA SER A 619 57.13 35.62 38.20
C SER A 619 57.13 34.09 38.12
N LEU A 620 57.92 33.41 38.96
CA LEU A 620 57.91 31.94 39.07
C LEU A 620 56.61 31.41 39.68
N GLU A 621 56.03 32.09 40.66
CA GLU A 621 54.72 31.76 41.22
C GLU A 621 53.60 31.86 40.17
N LYS A 622 53.64 32.89 39.31
CA LYS A 622 52.73 33.01 38.15
C LYS A 622 52.91 31.86 37.15
N ILE A 623 54.16 31.46 36.84
CA ILE A 623 54.44 30.32 35.96
C ILE A 623 53.88 29.02 36.55
N LEU A 624 54.02 28.80 37.86
CA LEU A 624 53.46 27.64 38.56
C LEU A 624 51.91 27.60 38.42
N GLY A 625 51.24 28.72 38.66
CA GLY A 625 49.78 28.82 38.51
C GLY A 625 49.29 28.64 37.07
N ILE A 626 50.06 29.09 36.07
CA ILE A 626 49.76 28.86 34.65
C ILE A 626 49.94 27.38 34.30
N ALA A 627 51.03 26.74 34.75
CA ALA A 627 51.30 25.33 34.48
C ALA A 627 50.21 24.41 35.06
N GLN A 628 49.69 24.71 36.25
CA GLN A 628 48.57 23.98 36.86
C GLN A 628 47.26 24.13 36.07
N GLN A 629 46.95 25.34 35.59
CA GLN A 629 45.76 25.56 34.74
C GLN A 629 45.87 24.81 33.40
N ILE A 630 47.06 24.77 32.80
CA ILE A 630 47.31 24.02 31.57
C ILE A 630 47.07 22.51 31.78
N ASP A 631 47.49 21.96 32.91
CA ASP A 631 47.26 20.54 33.24
C ASP A 631 45.77 20.20 33.35
N VAL A 632 44.99 21.03 34.07
CA VAL A 632 43.53 20.90 34.20
C VAL A 632 42.84 20.97 32.83
N LEU A 633 43.22 21.93 31.98
CA LEU A 633 42.66 22.08 30.63
C LEU A 633 42.95 20.87 29.75
N PHE A 634 44.18 20.35 29.75
CA PHE A 634 44.51 19.17 28.94
C PHE A 634 43.92 17.87 29.49
N TYR A 635 43.67 17.77 30.79
CA TYR A 635 42.88 16.68 31.37
C TYR A 635 41.43 16.71 30.84
N ALA A 636 40.76 17.87 30.89
CA ALA A 636 39.41 18.05 30.36
C ALA A 636 39.33 17.74 28.85
N ILE A 637 40.27 18.26 28.05
CA ILE A 637 40.37 17.93 26.62
C ILE A 637 40.51 16.42 26.41
N SER A 638 41.33 15.72 27.21
CA SER A 638 41.46 14.26 27.08
C SER A 638 40.15 13.52 27.40
N GLN A 639 39.33 14.01 28.32
CA GLN A 639 38.04 13.42 28.68
C GLN A 639 36.97 13.67 27.60
N GLU A 640 36.85 14.91 27.13
CA GLU A 640 35.94 15.26 26.02
C GLU A 640 36.28 14.46 24.76
N THR A 641 37.57 14.31 24.47
CA THR A 641 38.06 13.53 23.32
C THR A 641 37.71 12.04 23.42
N GLU A 642 37.65 11.47 24.63
CA GLU A 642 37.21 10.10 24.86
C GLU A 642 35.70 9.95 24.60
N SER A 643 34.88 10.89 25.08
CA SER A 643 33.44 10.95 24.78
C SER A 643 33.16 11.17 23.28
N GLN A 644 33.96 11.99 22.60
CA GLN A 644 33.89 12.18 21.16
C GLN A 644 34.24 10.90 20.40
N ASN A 645 35.20 10.10 20.89
CA ASN A 645 35.56 8.81 20.30
C ASN A 645 34.43 7.78 20.45
N GLU A 646 33.79 7.68 21.62
CA GLU A 646 32.58 6.84 21.79
C GLU A 646 31.43 7.28 20.85
N THR A 647 31.26 8.59 20.68
CA THR A 647 30.22 9.15 19.81
C THR A 647 30.51 8.86 18.34
N ALA A 648 31.78 8.96 17.91
CA ALA A 648 32.20 8.58 16.56
C ALA A 648 31.88 7.11 16.25
N GLN A 649 32.17 6.21 17.20
CA GLN A 649 31.88 4.77 17.05
C GLN A 649 30.37 4.50 16.93
N LYS A 650 29.53 5.17 17.73
CA LYS A 650 28.06 5.06 17.63
C LYS A 650 27.52 5.59 16.30
N ILE A 651 28.09 6.68 15.78
CA ILE A 651 27.74 7.20 14.45
C ILE A 651 28.13 6.19 13.36
N THR A 652 29.34 5.61 13.42
CA THR A 652 29.77 4.57 12.48
C THR A 652 28.83 3.34 12.50
N GLN A 653 28.40 2.89 13.68
CA GLN A 653 27.43 1.78 13.79
C GLN A 653 26.09 2.16 13.16
N LEU A 654 25.49 3.29 13.54
CA LEU A 654 24.22 3.75 12.98
C LEU A 654 24.28 3.92 11.45
N MET A 655 25.42 4.34 10.91
CA MET A 655 25.63 4.39 9.46
C MET A 655 25.66 2.97 8.85
N HIS A 656 26.28 1.98 9.50
CA HIS A 656 26.20 0.60 9.03
C HIS A 656 24.75 0.09 8.98
N ASP A 657 23.97 0.34 10.03
CA ASP A 657 22.56 -0.06 10.13
C ASP A 657 21.71 0.58 9.00
N ILE A 658 21.89 1.88 8.73
CA ILE A 658 21.16 2.58 7.66
C ILE A 658 21.62 2.10 6.28
N ALA A 659 22.90 1.75 6.08
CA ALA A 659 23.37 1.17 4.82
C ALA A 659 22.67 -0.16 4.52
N GLN A 660 22.51 -1.02 5.53
CA GLN A 660 21.78 -2.28 5.41
C GLN A 660 20.30 -2.02 5.05
N ILE A 661 19.61 -1.15 5.79
CA ILE A 661 18.20 -0.78 5.52
C ILE A 661 18.05 -0.23 4.08
N SER A 662 19.02 0.55 3.61
CA SER A 662 19.01 1.11 2.25
C SER A 662 19.16 0.00 1.19
N GLN A 663 20.07 -0.96 1.41
CA GLN A 663 20.25 -2.11 0.52
C GLN A 663 19.01 -3.02 0.48
N GLU A 664 18.34 -3.22 1.61
CA GLU A 664 17.10 -3.99 1.69
C GLU A 664 15.90 -3.25 1.10
N THR A 665 15.85 -1.93 1.22
CA THR A 665 14.85 -1.08 0.54
C THR A 665 15.01 -1.17 -0.98
N ALA A 666 16.25 -1.17 -1.49
CA ALA A 666 16.52 -1.39 -2.91
C ALA A 666 16.05 -2.78 -3.39
N THR A 667 16.39 -3.85 -2.65
CA THR A 667 15.94 -5.22 -2.96
C THR A 667 14.42 -5.36 -2.90
N SER A 668 13.78 -4.85 -1.85
CA SER A 668 12.32 -4.89 -1.66
C SER A 668 11.58 -4.12 -2.75
N SER A 669 12.15 -2.99 -3.20
CA SER A 669 11.61 -2.22 -4.32
C SER A 669 11.72 -3.01 -5.64
N GLN A 670 12.81 -3.75 -5.86
CA GLN A 670 12.94 -4.64 -7.00
C GLN A 670 11.92 -5.81 -6.95
N GLU A 671 11.69 -6.43 -5.78
CA GLU A 671 10.65 -7.45 -5.61
C GLU A 671 9.25 -6.89 -5.90
N MET A 672 8.95 -5.66 -5.45
CA MET A 672 7.68 -5.00 -5.73
C MET A 672 7.53 -4.64 -7.21
N SER A 673 8.60 -4.20 -7.88
CA SER A 673 8.65 -3.97 -9.32
C SER A 673 8.27 -5.24 -10.11
N ASN A 674 8.88 -6.37 -9.77
CA ASN A 674 8.57 -7.67 -10.40
C ASN A 674 7.10 -8.10 -10.12
N SER A 675 6.57 -7.78 -8.94
CA SER A 675 5.18 -8.10 -8.56
C SER A 675 4.15 -7.23 -9.29
N LEU A 676 4.49 -5.96 -9.55
CA LEU A 676 3.68 -5.08 -10.38
C LEU A 676 3.69 -5.51 -11.85
N GLU A 677 4.82 -5.96 -12.39
CA GLU A 677 4.90 -6.52 -13.75
C GLU A 677 3.97 -7.75 -13.91
N ALA A 678 3.95 -8.65 -12.92
CA ALA A 678 2.97 -9.75 -12.88
C ALA A 678 1.51 -9.25 -12.79
N THR A 679 1.27 -8.10 -12.17
CA THR A 679 -0.08 -7.49 -12.10
C THR A 679 -0.49 -6.87 -13.43
N VAL A 680 0.43 -6.25 -14.17
CA VAL A 680 0.21 -5.77 -15.56
C VAL A 680 -0.21 -6.94 -16.45
N ALA A 681 0.50 -8.08 -16.37
CA ALA A 681 0.16 -9.26 -17.16
C ALA A 681 -1.28 -9.74 -16.89
N ILE A 682 -1.75 -9.74 -15.63
CA ILE A 682 -3.15 -10.09 -15.31
C ILE A 682 -4.14 -9.07 -15.84
N ALA A 683 -3.85 -7.78 -15.69
CA ALA A 683 -4.75 -6.73 -16.19
C ALA A 683 -4.85 -6.77 -17.73
N GLN A 684 -3.77 -7.13 -18.42
CA GLN A 684 -3.76 -7.43 -19.85
C GLN A 684 -4.53 -8.71 -20.19
N ASP A 685 -4.37 -9.82 -19.46
CA ASP A 685 -5.14 -11.07 -19.64
C ASP A 685 -6.65 -10.84 -19.42
N LEU A 686 -7.02 -10.03 -18.43
CA LEU A 686 -8.41 -9.62 -18.18
C LEU A 686 -8.93 -8.76 -19.33
N GLN A 687 -8.16 -7.75 -19.77
CA GLN A 687 -8.52 -6.90 -20.91
C GLN A 687 -8.68 -7.73 -22.19
N ALA A 688 -7.81 -8.71 -22.43
CA ALA A 688 -7.88 -9.65 -23.55
C ALA A 688 -9.12 -10.54 -23.47
N SER A 689 -9.41 -11.13 -22.31
CA SER A 689 -10.60 -11.97 -22.07
C SER A 689 -11.90 -11.19 -22.29
N VAL A 690 -11.94 -9.94 -21.82
CA VAL A 690 -13.10 -9.04 -21.97
C VAL A 690 -13.21 -8.49 -23.40
N SER A 691 -12.11 -8.37 -24.14
CA SER A 691 -12.10 -7.94 -25.55
C SER A 691 -12.63 -8.98 -26.53
N GLN A 692 -12.83 -10.23 -26.10
CA GLN A 692 -13.52 -11.25 -26.91
C GLN A 692 -15.01 -10.90 -27.11
N PHE A 693 -15.60 -10.14 -26.18
CA PHE A 693 -16.97 -9.67 -26.29
C PHE A 693 -17.05 -8.42 -27.17
N LYS A 694 -17.83 -8.48 -28.25
CA LYS A 694 -18.12 -7.28 -29.05
C LYS A 694 -19.17 -6.45 -28.33
N VAL A 695 -18.78 -5.25 -27.92
CA VAL A 695 -19.65 -4.26 -27.24
C VAL A 695 -19.87 -2.97 -28.04
N SER A 696 -19.32 -2.91 -29.25
CA SER A 696 -19.42 -1.82 -30.21
C SER A 696 -19.35 -2.41 -31.62
N GLY A 697 -20.25 -1.98 -32.50
CA GLY A 697 -20.34 -2.44 -33.90
C GLY A 697 -19.28 -1.85 -34.82
#